data_AF-A0A2L2WSU1-F1
#
_entry.id   AF-A0A2L2WSU1-F1
#
_cell.length_a   1.000
_cell.length_b   1.000
_cell.length_c   1.000
_cell.angle_alpha   90.00
_cell.angle_beta   90.00
_cell.angle_gamma   90.00
#
_symmetry.space_group_name_H-M   'P 1'
#
loop_
_entity.id
_entity.type
_entity.pdbx_description
1 polymer ?
#
loop_
_entity_poly.entity_id
_entity_poly.type
_entity_poly.pdbx_seq_one_letter_code
_entity_poly.pdbx_strand_id
1 'polypeptide(L)'
;MQVQSAVPDSVVRHATLLAARGEVAELRPLFKQYGASFPRYARLYCDMALARADRRVSRMVACIDTLTAEHEAQLGLRGRISLSLVKAEALRQTGQYDRLVAYCREQLTVYKRRRVRKVLLEPFEALLEKGRRLMGNAPRTRALQCADRDDAFVLAEKYAAFLPSFDAYARLRCLLTMAEAYGRDNEAYSAADSLLTFFTDSLDTQDLTNCLRARAEVLIRQGRWGKLAETSAAARKLTRAHAAPLEHYVRMGEAFGRYAPTAVERPQEETAIPVSYVFPLLVKCRIGAGEEVDFRLDTGQAHTLLSEEDARRSGVHFAGDTISIPSWAGLIDVKPALVDELRMGGVVFRRLLVYVVLDSNELSAEFGRALGTNDLMRLKKIDFYDEKLVLPSVGISEEAAGFPVHSNLRLSVENTLRLQALCSGQPHFFSLDTGCDGIVLSRVAFPATDTEDCLFRFSRNGVPAVLEGMTLSEERAADHDGMLGTPFIRLFKCLHLDFRNMQVTADNRPETRQKEYDPFAPLALRRNFQALMMSAPEAADRKNLTRLLEVYEGKTAFRLESGNDRPQWKLPVGVRDSFHMSYDSQERTTLTGKYGKRKVEVTIALQPYGAHVVLSDKMARRLKVRFDEKDSAMSGDTLKGVLDRLEIGGTVLTNLRCLVCSGRGDTLRLGYEALALMPAVTFTPEGLTLHETFTAGGNGVPFAVADAVCLQGETPHGYAVLHMGDSGPVMSRDLTENLYVNGVLLPEGDFGVADLSETVFADAVVPLGYLVRKLGNLTWNFTQAEVYFHHP
;
A
#
# COMPACT_ATOMS: atom_id res chain seq x y z
N MET A 1 56.16 9.74 -10.42
CA MET A 1 55.86 8.49 -9.66
C MET A 1 55.47 8.89 -8.24
N GLN A 2 54.18 8.95 -7.94
CA GLN A 2 53.71 9.04 -6.55
C GLN A 2 53.80 7.64 -5.95
N VAL A 3 54.57 7.50 -4.88
CA VAL A 3 54.63 6.29 -4.06
C VAL A 3 53.27 6.14 -3.41
N GLN A 4 52.46 5.17 -3.86
CA GLN A 4 51.24 4.77 -3.13
C GLN A 4 51.68 4.30 -1.74
N SER A 5 51.21 4.99 -0.70
CA SER A 5 51.42 4.56 0.67
C SER A 5 50.85 3.15 0.85
N ALA A 6 51.62 2.26 1.49
CA ALA A 6 51.15 0.92 1.79
C ALA A 6 49.90 1.00 2.69
N VAL A 7 48.83 0.32 2.30
CA VAL A 7 47.60 0.26 3.10
C VAL A 7 47.89 -0.53 4.38
N PRO A 8 47.48 -0.04 5.57
CA PRO A 8 47.72 -0.77 6.82
C PRO A 8 47.12 -2.18 6.81
N ASP A 9 47.85 -3.15 7.37
CA ASP A 9 47.40 -4.55 7.49
C ASP A 9 46.06 -4.69 8.22
N SER A 10 45.75 -3.78 9.14
CA SER A 10 44.46 -3.71 9.83
C SER A 10 43.28 -3.50 8.88
N VAL A 11 43.44 -2.67 7.84
CA VAL A 11 42.41 -2.40 6.82
C VAL A 11 42.21 -3.62 5.92
N VAL A 12 43.30 -4.27 5.51
CA VAL A 12 43.25 -5.50 4.71
C VAL A 12 42.55 -6.63 5.49
N ARG A 13 42.89 -6.78 6.77
CA ARG A 13 42.28 -7.77 7.66
C ARG A 13 40.81 -7.47 7.91
N HIS A 14 40.45 -6.22 8.10
CA HIS A 14 39.05 -5.81 8.29
C HIS A 14 38.22 -6.11 7.03
N ALA A 15 38.68 -5.69 5.84
CA ALA A 15 37.98 -5.96 4.59
C ALA A 15 37.80 -7.46 4.31
N THR A 16 38.82 -8.28 4.56
CA THR A 16 38.69 -9.74 4.39
C THR A 16 37.75 -10.39 5.41
N LEU A 17 37.62 -9.83 6.62
CA LEU A 17 36.63 -10.22 7.62
C LEU A 17 35.21 -9.88 7.16
N LEU A 18 34.98 -8.66 6.68
CA LEU A 18 33.69 -8.24 6.11
C LEU A 18 33.29 -9.17 4.94
N ALA A 19 34.24 -9.44 4.03
CA ALA A 19 34.04 -10.38 2.92
C ALA A 19 33.69 -11.80 3.38
N ALA A 20 34.33 -12.29 4.45
CA ALA A 20 34.04 -13.62 5.00
C ALA A 20 32.66 -13.70 5.66
N ARG A 21 32.18 -12.60 6.24
CA ARG A 21 30.86 -12.49 6.86
C ARG A 21 29.75 -12.17 5.87
N GLY A 22 30.10 -11.72 4.66
CA GLY A 22 29.14 -11.26 3.67
C GLY A 22 28.60 -9.86 3.95
N GLU A 23 29.30 -9.06 4.77
CA GLU A 23 28.96 -7.67 5.12
C GLU A 23 29.34 -6.74 3.94
N VAL A 24 28.62 -6.90 2.84
CA VAL A 24 28.94 -6.29 1.53
C VAL A 24 28.78 -4.77 1.53
N ALA A 25 27.78 -4.25 2.25
CA ALA A 25 27.53 -2.83 2.40
C ALA A 25 28.77 -2.09 2.96
N GLU A 26 29.40 -2.65 3.99
CA GLU A 26 30.62 -2.11 4.60
C GLU A 26 31.87 -2.42 3.76
N LEU A 27 31.90 -3.58 3.09
CA LEU A 27 33.03 -3.99 2.25
C LEU A 27 33.20 -3.10 1.01
N ARG A 28 32.12 -2.74 0.32
CA ARG A 28 32.17 -1.98 -0.94
C ARG A 28 32.96 -0.67 -0.84
N PRO A 29 32.67 0.26 0.08
CA PRO A 29 33.41 1.53 0.16
C PRO A 29 34.89 1.30 0.46
N LEU A 30 35.22 0.38 1.37
CA LEU A 30 36.60 0.02 1.70
C LEU A 30 37.34 -0.57 0.49
N PHE A 31 36.69 -1.48 -0.25
CA PHE A 31 37.28 -2.09 -1.42
C PHE A 31 37.44 -1.10 -2.58
N LYS A 32 36.48 -0.18 -2.77
CA LYS A 32 36.56 0.90 -3.76
C LYS A 32 37.73 1.85 -3.45
N GLN A 33 37.93 2.18 -2.18
CA GLN A 33 38.97 3.12 -1.74
C GLN A 33 40.37 2.50 -1.73
N TYR A 34 40.52 1.24 -1.28
CA TYR A 34 41.82 0.64 -1.00
C TYR A 34 42.12 -0.66 -1.76
N GLY A 35 41.13 -1.25 -2.45
CA GLY A 35 41.23 -2.61 -3.01
C GLY A 35 42.32 -2.78 -4.07
N ALA A 36 42.70 -1.71 -4.78
CA ALA A 36 43.81 -1.73 -5.73
C ALA A 36 45.17 -1.99 -5.06
N SER A 37 45.31 -1.58 -3.80
CA SER A 37 46.54 -1.69 -3.00
C SER A 37 46.55 -2.92 -2.09
N PHE A 38 45.47 -3.72 -2.07
CA PHE A 38 45.42 -4.96 -1.30
C PHE A 38 46.35 -6.03 -1.88
N PRO A 39 46.96 -6.88 -1.03
CA PRO A 39 47.63 -8.09 -1.48
C PRO A 39 46.68 -8.94 -2.34
N ARG A 40 47.23 -9.61 -3.37
CA ARG A 40 46.45 -10.34 -4.39
C ARG A 40 45.41 -11.29 -3.79
N TYR A 41 45.77 -12.04 -2.75
CA TYR A 41 44.86 -12.93 -2.03
C TYR A 41 43.65 -12.18 -1.44
N ALA A 42 43.89 -11.13 -0.64
CA ALA A 42 42.84 -10.35 -0.02
C ALA A 42 41.95 -9.69 -1.06
N ARG A 43 42.55 -9.16 -2.14
CA ARG A 43 41.81 -8.57 -3.25
C ARG A 43 40.88 -9.58 -3.92
N LEU A 44 41.37 -10.78 -4.25
CA LEU A 44 40.57 -11.84 -4.85
C LEU A 44 39.46 -12.33 -3.93
N TYR A 45 39.71 -12.41 -2.62
CA TYR A 45 38.73 -12.84 -1.64
C TYR A 45 37.59 -11.82 -1.48
N CYS A 46 37.93 -10.53 -1.40
CA CYS A 46 36.93 -9.45 -1.37
C CYS A 46 36.14 -9.38 -2.68
N ASP A 47 36.81 -9.46 -3.83
CA ASP A 47 36.17 -9.45 -5.14
C ASP A 47 35.25 -10.66 -5.35
N MET A 48 35.63 -11.84 -4.82
CA MET A 48 34.74 -13.01 -4.81
C MET A 48 33.46 -12.75 -4.02
N ALA A 49 33.55 -12.15 -2.83
CA ALA A 49 32.40 -11.82 -2.00
C ALA A 49 31.49 -10.78 -2.67
N LEU A 50 32.07 -9.73 -3.27
CA LEU A 50 31.33 -8.73 -4.03
C LEU A 50 30.67 -9.33 -5.27
N ALA A 51 31.40 -10.13 -6.05
CA ALA A 51 30.87 -10.80 -7.23
C ALA A 51 29.75 -11.78 -6.88
N ARG A 52 29.82 -12.45 -5.72
CA ARG A 52 28.76 -13.31 -5.20
C ARG A 52 27.50 -12.49 -4.91
N ALA A 53 27.63 -11.38 -4.20
CA ALA A 53 26.52 -10.49 -3.87
C ALA A 53 25.87 -9.89 -5.13
N ASP A 54 26.70 -9.51 -6.12
CA ASP A 54 26.26 -8.94 -7.40
C ASP A 54 25.69 -9.96 -8.39
N ARG A 55 25.69 -11.25 -8.03
CA ARG A 55 25.36 -12.36 -8.92
C ARG A 55 26.21 -12.41 -10.21
N ARG A 56 27.44 -11.90 -10.14
CA ARG A 56 28.45 -12.02 -11.20
C ARG A 56 29.12 -13.39 -11.10
N VAL A 57 28.35 -14.45 -11.35
CA VAL A 57 28.73 -15.86 -11.09
C VAL A 57 30.05 -16.22 -11.78
N SER A 58 30.24 -15.82 -13.04
CA SER A 58 31.48 -16.10 -13.78
C SER A 58 32.71 -15.47 -13.10
N ARG A 59 32.58 -14.24 -12.58
CA ARG A 59 33.65 -13.57 -11.85
C ARG A 59 33.93 -14.24 -10.50
N MET A 60 32.87 -14.55 -9.75
CA MET A 60 32.98 -15.26 -8.48
C MET A 60 33.70 -16.60 -8.64
N VAL A 61 33.30 -17.41 -9.63
CA VAL A 61 33.92 -18.71 -9.92
C VAL A 61 35.39 -18.54 -10.32
N ALA A 62 35.72 -17.55 -11.15
CA ALA A 62 37.10 -17.26 -11.53
C ALA A 62 37.97 -16.90 -10.31
N CYS A 63 37.46 -16.07 -9.39
CA CYS A 63 38.15 -15.75 -8.16
C CYS A 63 38.36 -16.99 -7.27
N ILE A 64 37.34 -17.85 -7.13
CA ILE A 64 37.46 -19.11 -6.38
C ILE A 64 38.53 -20.03 -6.98
N ASP A 65 38.55 -20.16 -8.30
CA ASP A 65 39.54 -21.00 -9.00
C ASP A 65 40.96 -20.51 -8.76
N THR A 66 41.21 -19.21 -8.88
CA THR A 66 42.53 -18.63 -8.56
C THR A 66 42.87 -18.78 -7.07
N LEU A 67 41.94 -18.52 -6.16
CA LEU A 67 42.16 -18.64 -4.71
C LEU A 67 42.52 -20.08 -4.31
N THR A 68 41.81 -21.07 -4.85
CA THR A 68 42.02 -22.48 -4.50
C THR A 68 43.23 -23.12 -5.18
N ALA A 69 43.67 -22.58 -6.32
CA ALA A 69 44.86 -23.04 -7.04
C ALA A 69 46.16 -22.38 -6.55
N GLU A 70 46.16 -21.06 -6.35
CA GLU A 70 47.38 -20.27 -6.11
C GLU A 70 47.55 -19.83 -4.65
N HIS A 71 46.48 -19.82 -3.85
CA HIS A 71 46.47 -19.28 -2.48
C HIS A 71 45.95 -20.27 -1.43
N GLU A 72 46.13 -21.57 -1.69
CA GLU A 72 45.68 -22.63 -0.79
C GLU A 72 46.28 -22.52 0.62
N ALA A 73 47.56 -22.13 0.73
CA ALA A 73 48.23 -22.00 2.02
C ALA A 73 47.59 -20.93 2.91
N GLN A 74 47.13 -19.82 2.32
CA GLN A 74 46.46 -18.73 3.02
C GLN A 74 45.01 -19.08 3.39
N LEU A 75 44.29 -19.85 2.55
CA LEU A 75 42.93 -20.32 2.83
C LEU A 75 42.88 -21.38 3.94
N GLY A 76 43.89 -22.24 3.97
CA GLY A 76 43.84 -23.50 4.69
C GLY A 76 42.77 -24.46 4.15
N LEU A 77 42.73 -25.66 4.73
CA LEU A 77 41.85 -26.74 4.26
C LEU A 77 40.36 -26.40 4.41
N ARG A 78 39.96 -25.75 5.51
CA ARG A 78 38.56 -25.36 5.74
C ARG A 78 38.10 -24.27 4.77
N GLY A 79 38.92 -23.26 4.54
CA GLY A 79 38.63 -22.20 3.56
C GLY A 79 38.49 -22.76 2.14
N ARG A 80 39.39 -23.67 1.75
CA ARG A 80 39.32 -24.35 0.45
C ARG A 80 38.02 -25.17 0.29
N ILE A 81 37.64 -25.95 1.30
CA ILE A 81 36.38 -26.72 1.30
C ILE A 81 35.19 -25.77 1.13
N SER A 82 35.14 -24.70 1.92
CA SER A 82 34.05 -23.71 1.87
C SER A 82 33.93 -23.07 0.48
N LEU A 83 35.02 -22.56 -0.09
CA LEU A 83 34.99 -21.95 -1.42
C LEU A 83 34.64 -22.96 -2.53
N SER A 84 35.10 -24.20 -2.38
CA SER A 84 34.73 -25.27 -3.32
C SER A 84 33.23 -25.57 -3.26
N LEU A 85 32.61 -25.54 -2.09
CA LEU A 85 31.15 -25.66 -1.96
C LEU A 85 30.42 -24.48 -2.59
N VAL A 86 30.91 -23.25 -2.41
CA VAL A 86 30.34 -22.06 -3.06
C VAL A 86 30.37 -22.20 -4.58
N LYS A 87 31.48 -22.67 -5.17
CA LYS A 87 31.56 -22.94 -6.61
C LYS A 87 30.60 -24.05 -7.05
N ALA A 88 30.49 -25.14 -6.30
CA ALA A 88 29.55 -26.21 -6.62
C ALA A 88 28.10 -25.69 -6.62
N GLU A 89 27.71 -24.94 -5.60
CA GLU A 89 26.38 -24.33 -5.53
C GLU A 89 26.13 -23.33 -6.67
N ALA A 90 27.13 -22.55 -7.07
CA ALA A 90 27.04 -21.65 -8.21
C ALA A 90 26.79 -22.39 -9.54
N LEU A 91 27.42 -23.55 -9.74
CA LEU A 91 27.18 -24.41 -10.90
C LEU A 91 25.74 -24.95 -10.89
N ARG A 92 25.19 -25.29 -9.72
CA ARG A 92 23.78 -25.69 -9.56
C ARG A 92 22.83 -24.55 -9.93
N GLN A 93 23.02 -23.38 -9.32
CA GLN A 93 22.17 -22.20 -9.52
C GLN A 93 22.17 -21.70 -10.97
N THR A 94 23.27 -21.89 -11.71
CA THR A 94 23.35 -21.54 -13.15
C THR A 94 22.94 -22.69 -14.07
N GLY A 95 22.47 -23.82 -13.53
CA GLY A 95 21.99 -24.94 -14.32
C GLY A 95 23.07 -25.80 -14.99
N GLN A 96 24.34 -25.62 -14.62
CA GLN A 96 25.48 -26.35 -15.20
C GLN A 96 25.67 -27.71 -14.51
N TYR A 97 24.64 -28.56 -14.51
CA TYR A 97 24.62 -29.82 -13.75
C TYR A 97 25.68 -30.84 -14.20
N ASP A 98 26.02 -30.89 -15.50
CA ASP A 98 27.12 -31.75 -15.98
C ASP A 98 28.47 -31.35 -15.34
N ARG A 99 28.74 -30.03 -15.31
CA ARG A 99 29.96 -29.49 -14.68
C ARG A 99 29.93 -29.65 -13.17
N LEU A 100 28.76 -29.51 -12.53
CA LEU A 100 28.58 -29.77 -11.11
C LEU A 100 28.99 -31.20 -10.74
N VAL A 101 28.51 -32.19 -11.51
CA VAL A 101 28.83 -33.61 -11.30
C VAL A 101 30.32 -33.87 -11.43
N ALA A 102 30.94 -33.38 -12.51
CA ALA A 102 32.38 -33.53 -12.73
C ALA A 102 33.19 -32.91 -11.59
N TYR A 103 32.84 -31.66 -11.23
CA TYR A 103 33.53 -30.91 -10.19
C TYR A 103 33.40 -31.56 -8.81
N CYS A 104 32.20 -32.00 -8.40
CA CYS A 104 32.01 -32.66 -7.10
C CYS A 104 32.77 -33.99 -7.01
N ARG A 105 32.83 -34.78 -8.09
CA ARG A 105 33.64 -36.03 -8.13
C ARG A 105 35.12 -35.75 -7.93
N GLU A 106 35.63 -34.73 -8.59
CA GLU A 106 37.02 -34.29 -8.46
C GLU A 106 37.31 -33.86 -7.01
N GLN A 107 36.50 -32.96 -6.46
CA GLN A 107 36.68 -32.45 -5.10
C GLN A 107 36.59 -33.56 -4.05
N LEU A 108 35.62 -34.48 -4.17
CA LEU A 108 35.52 -35.64 -3.27
C LEU A 108 36.77 -36.52 -3.34
N THR A 109 37.34 -36.73 -4.53
CA THR A 109 38.58 -37.50 -4.70
C THR A 109 39.75 -36.80 -3.99
N VAL A 110 39.89 -35.49 -4.18
CA VAL A 110 40.94 -34.68 -3.54
C VAL A 110 40.81 -34.72 -2.01
N TYR A 111 39.60 -34.50 -1.47
CA TYR A 111 39.41 -34.42 -0.03
C TYR A 111 39.44 -35.78 0.68
N LYS A 112 39.01 -36.86 0.01
CA LYS A 112 39.18 -38.24 0.53
C LYS A 112 40.66 -38.60 0.64
N ARG A 113 41.49 -38.27 -0.37
CA ARG A 113 42.96 -38.45 -0.30
C ARG A 113 43.59 -37.68 0.85
N ARG A 114 43.06 -36.49 1.16
CA ARG A 114 43.49 -35.64 2.28
C ARG A 114 42.88 -36.02 3.63
N ARG A 115 42.16 -37.16 3.72
CA ARG A 115 41.54 -37.69 4.95
C ARG A 115 40.60 -36.68 5.64
N VAL A 116 39.90 -35.86 4.86
CA VAL A 116 38.86 -34.96 5.38
C VAL A 116 37.73 -35.78 6.01
N ARG A 117 37.22 -35.35 7.16
CA ARG A 117 36.12 -36.02 7.87
C ARG A 117 34.88 -36.13 6.98
N LYS A 118 34.22 -37.29 7.01
CA LYS A 118 33.03 -37.58 6.18
C LYS A 118 31.95 -36.51 6.26
N VAL A 119 31.65 -36.00 7.47
CA VAL A 119 30.63 -34.96 7.68
C VAL A 119 30.87 -33.68 6.86
N LEU A 120 32.13 -33.33 6.58
CA LEU A 120 32.47 -32.16 5.74
C LEU A 120 32.34 -32.45 4.23
N LEU A 121 32.18 -33.72 3.86
CA LEU A 121 32.04 -34.18 2.47
C LEU A 121 30.58 -34.44 2.08
N GLU A 122 29.70 -34.65 3.06
CA GLU A 122 28.26 -34.90 2.85
C GLU A 122 27.60 -33.86 1.92
N PRO A 123 27.88 -32.54 2.02
CA PRO A 123 27.32 -31.56 1.09
C PRO A 123 27.75 -31.78 -0.38
N PHE A 124 28.99 -32.20 -0.62
CA PHE A 124 29.44 -32.55 -1.99
C PHE A 124 28.80 -33.84 -2.48
N GLU A 125 28.60 -34.83 -1.61
CA GLU A 125 27.92 -36.07 -1.97
C GLU A 125 26.44 -35.80 -2.34
N ALA A 126 25.77 -34.95 -1.58
CA ALA A 126 24.41 -34.50 -1.88
C ALA A 126 24.31 -33.72 -3.21
N LEU A 127 25.19 -32.74 -3.43
CA LEU A 127 25.23 -31.98 -4.69
C LEU A 127 25.59 -32.86 -5.90
N LEU A 128 26.49 -33.83 -5.71
CA LEU A 128 26.82 -34.81 -6.75
C LEU A 128 25.61 -35.66 -7.12
N GLU A 129 24.86 -36.15 -6.13
CA GLU A 129 23.65 -36.94 -6.36
C GLU A 129 22.56 -36.12 -7.06
N LYS A 130 22.29 -34.90 -6.56
CA LYS A 130 21.38 -33.95 -7.22
C LYS A 130 21.80 -33.69 -8.67
N GLY A 131 23.07 -33.38 -8.89
CA GLY A 131 23.63 -33.18 -10.23
C GLY A 131 23.41 -34.38 -11.14
N ARG A 132 23.60 -35.61 -10.65
CA ARG A 132 23.37 -36.84 -11.45
C ARG A 132 21.89 -37.02 -11.84
N ARG A 133 20.96 -36.62 -10.98
CA ARG A 133 19.52 -36.68 -11.27
C ARG A 133 19.09 -35.63 -12.29
N LEU A 134 19.77 -34.48 -12.29
CA LEU A 134 19.42 -33.31 -13.08
C LEU A 134 20.32 -33.08 -14.31
N MET A 135 21.36 -33.89 -14.53
CA MET A 135 22.22 -33.77 -15.70
C MET A 135 21.55 -34.28 -16.98
N GLY A 136 21.86 -33.66 -18.12
CA GLY A 136 21.29 -33.99 -19.43
C GLY A 136 20.16 -33.07 -19.91
N ASN A 137 19.63 -33.36 -21.10
CA ASN A 137 18.74 -32.46 -21.86
C ASN A 137 17.36 -33.05 -22.18
N ALA A 138 17.01 -34.22 -21.63
CA ALA A 138 15.69 -34.81 -21.82
C ALA A 138 14.60 -33.85 -21.30
N PRO A 139 13.41 -33.76 -21.94
CA PRO A 139 12.34 -32.86 -21.52
C PRO A 139 11.98 -32.95 -20.02
N ARG A 140 11.85 -34.17 -19.49
CA ARG A 140 11.69 -34.45 -18.05
C ARG A 140 12.78 -33.78 -17.20
N THR A 141 14.04 -33.99 -17.58
CA THR A 141 15.19 -33.43 -16.85
C THR A 141 15.16 -31.90 -16.90
N ARG A 142 14.94 -31.30 -18.07
CA ARG A 142 14.86 -29.85 -18.22
C ARG A 142 13.77 -29.22 -17.36
N ALA A 143 12.62 -29.89 -17.24
CA ALA A 143 11.55 -29.43 -16.35
C ALA A 143 11.96 -29.46 -14.87
N LEU A 144 12.61 -30.55 -14.44
CA LEU A 144 13.13 -30.67 -13.07
C LEU A 144 14.27 -29.69 -12.78
N GLN A 145 15.09 -29.34 -13.78
CA GLN A 145 16.09 -28.29 -13.66
C GLN A 145 15.43 -26.92 -13.44
N CYS A 146 14.34 -26.61 -14.17
CA CYS A 146 13.56 -25.41 -13.91
C CYS A 146 12.96 -25.41 -12.50
N ALA A 147 12.43 -26.55 -12.04
CA ALA A 147 11.91 -26.67 -10.67
C ALA A 147 12.98 -26.47 -9.59
N ASP A 148 14.20 -27.02 -9.76
CA ASP A 148 15.32 -26.89 -8.81
C ASP A 148 15.87 -25.45 -8.70
N ARG A 149 15.73 -24.67 -9.78
CA ARG A 149 16.14 -23.26 -9.82
C ARG A 149 15.01 -22.28 -9.56
N ASP A 150 13.80 -22.78 -9.35
CA ASP A 150 12.60 -21.96 -9.21
C ASP A 150 12.34 -21.05 -10.44
N ASP A 151 12.61 -21.57 -11.65
CA ASP A 151 12.36 -20.89 -12.93
C ASP A 151 10.88 -21.02 -13.37
N ALA A 152 9.94 -20.56 -12.53
CA ALA A 152 8.51 -20.82 -12.72
C ALA A 152 7.94 -20.33 -14.06
N PHE A 153 8.34 -19.14 -14.54
CA PHE A 153 7.90 -18.63 -15.85
C PHE A 153 8.30 -19.55 -17.00
N VAL A 154 9.58 -19.96 -17.03
CA VAL A 154 10.09 -20.87 -18.08
C VAL A 154 9.43 -22.24 -17.99
N LEU A 155 9.18 -22.71 -16.75
CA LEU A 155 8.50 -23.97 -16.52
C LEU A 155 7.04 -23.92 -17.03
N ALA A 156 6.29 -22.87 -16.70
CA ALA A 156 4.91 -22.69 -17.11
C ALA A 156 4.74 -22.67 -18.64
N GLU A 157 5.60 -21.93 -19.35
CA GLU A 157 5.60 -21.86 -20.82
C GLU A 157 5.82 -23.23 -21.48
N LYS A 158 6.66 -24.07 -20.86
CA LYS A 158 7.07 -25.36 -21.45
C LYS A 158 6.31 -26.56 -20.87
N TYR A 159 5.52 -26.36 -19.82
CA TYR A 159 4.93 -27.44 -19.03
C TYR A 159 4.10 -28.39 -19.90
N ALA A 160 3.19 -27.85 -20.72
CA ALA A 160 2.34 -28.65 -21.60
C ALA A 160 3.16 -29.50 -22.59
N ALA A 161 4.23 -28.93 -23.16
CA ALA A 161 5.12 -29.65 -24.07
C ALA A 161 5.94 -30.73 -23.37
N PHE A 162 6.27 -30.54 -22.09
CA PHE A 162 7.04 -31.49 -21.29
C PHE A 162 6.17 -32.58 -20.64
N LEU A 163 4.88 -32.32 -20.43
CA LEU A 163 3.95 -33.20 -19.70
C LEU A 163 3.94 -34.66 -20.19
N PRO A 164 3.99 -34.99 -21.50
CA PRO A 164 4.02 -36.37 -21.96
C PRO A 164 5.27 -37.15 -21.52
N SER A 165 6.35 -36.45 -21.16
CA SER A 165 7.62 -37.05 -20.72
C SER A 165 7.72 -37.23 -19.21
N PHE A 166 6.72 -36.79 -18.45
CA PHE A 166 6.77 -36.80 -16.99
C PHE A 166 6.35 -38.14 -16.41
N ASP A 167 7.17 -38.67 -15.51
CA ASP A 167 6.70 -39.61 -14.50
C ASP A 167 5.93 -38.86 -13.40
N ALA A 168 5.34 -39.62 -12.47
CA ALA A 168 4.55 -39.05 -11.38
C ALA A 168 5.39 -38.08 -10.50
N TYR A 169 6.64 -38.41 -10.22
CA TYR A 169 7.54 -37.55 -9.44
C TYR A 169 7.78 -36.21 -10.12
N ALA A 170 8.20 -36.22 -11.39
CA ALA A 170 8.48 -34.99 -12.14
C ALA A 170 7.23 -34.13 -12.28
N ARG A 171 6.07 -34.75 -12.53
CA ARG A 171 4.78 -34.05 -12.57
C ARG A 171 4.51 -33.32 -11.26
N LEU A 172 4.63 -34.00 -10.12
CA LEU A 172 4.34 -33.42 -8.80
C LEU A 172 5.36 -32.35 -8.39
N ARG A 173 6.66 -32.55 -8.64
CA ARG A 173 7.69 -31.54 -8.35
C ARG A 173 7.49 -30.27 -9.16
N CYS A 174 7.27 -30.40 -10.48
CA CYS A 174 7.02 -29.25 -11.33
C CYS A 174 5.67 -28.58 -11.00
N LEU A 175 4.65 -29.36 -10.65
CA LEU A 175 3.36 -28.85 -10.21
C LEU A 175 3.49 -28.02 -8.93
N LEU A 176 4.24 -28.51 -7.93
CA LEU A 176 4.49 -27.79 -6.69
C LEU A 176 5.16 -26.44 -6.95
N THR A 177 6.25 -26.40 -7.72
CA THR A 177 6.94 -25.14 -8.06
C THR A 177 6.02 -24.13 -8.72
N MET A 178 5.25 -24.54 -9.74
CA MET A 178 4.30 -23.64 -10.38
C MET A 178 3.18 -23.21 -9.43
N ALA A 179 2.69 -24.13 -8.60
CA ALA A 179 1.59 -23.85 -7.69
C ALA A 179 1.97 -22.85 -6.59
N GLU A 180 3.18 -22.97 -6.02
CA GLU A 180 3.72 -21.97 -5.09
C GLU A 180 3.92 -20.62 -5.78
N ALA A 181 4.57 -20.60 -6.95
CA ALA A 181 4.84 -19.36 -7.68
C ALA A 181 3.57 -18.62 -8.14
N TYR A 182 2.47 -19.35 -8.40
CA TYR A 182 1.23 -18.77 -8.92
C TYR A 182 0.06 -18.77 -7.93
N GLY A 183 0.31 -18.97 -6.64
CA GLY A 183 -0.72 -18.86 -5.60
C GLY A 183 -1.83 -19.92 -5.71
N ARG A 184 -1.53 -21.10 -6.25
CA ARG A 184 -2.47 -22.21 -6.44
C ARG A 184 -2.43 -23.15 -5.24
N ASP A 185 -2.99 -22.68 -4.13
CA ASP A 185 -2.90 -23.33 -2.82
C ASP A 185 -3.35 -24.80 -2.83
N ASN A 186 -4.46 -25.12 -3.48
CA ASN A 186 -4.98 -26.50 -3.53
C ASN A 186 -4.03 -27.45 -4.28
N GLU A 187 -3.53 -27.00 -5.44
CA GLU A 187 -2.55 -27.73 -6.25
C GLU A 187 -1.21 -27.87 -5.50
N ALA A 188 -0.76 -26.81 -4.82
CA ALA A 188 0.46 -26.84 -4.01
C ALA A 188 0.35 -27.84 -2.85
N TYR A 189 -0.77 -27.81 -2.12
CA TYR A 189 -1.04 -28.75 -1.03
C TYR A 189 -1.08 -30.19 -1.55
N SER A 190 -1.86 -30.46 -2.60
CA SER A 190 -1.98 -31.80 -3.16
C SER A 190 -0.65 -32.34 -3.68
N ALA A 191 0.16 -31.48 -4.33
CA ALA A 191 1.46 -31.86 -4.84
C ALA A 191 2.44 -32.17 -3.71
N ALA A 192 2.55 -31.27 -2.72
CA ALA A 192 3.40 -31.44 -1.56
C ALA A 192 3.04 -32.69 -0.75
N ASP A 193 1.76 -32.89 -0.47
CA ASP A 193 1.28 -34.04 0.30
C ASP A 193 1.53 -35.37 -0.43
N SER A 194 1.32 -35.40 -1.75
CA SER A 194 1.62 -36.58 -2.58
C SER A 194 3.12 -36.88 -2.63
N LEU A 195 3.97 -35.86 -2.72
CA LEU A 195 5.43 -36.04 -2.66
C LEU A 195 5.88 -36.60 -1.31
N LEU A 196 5.32 -36.08 -0.21
CA LEU A 196 5.58 -36.54 1.16
C LEU A 196 4.99 -37.92 1.49
N THR A 197 4.04 -38.40 0.69
CA THR A 197 3.41 -39.71 0.89
C THR A 197 4.08 -40.78 0.05
N PHE A 198 4.32 -40.50 -1.24
CA PHE A 198 4.73 -41.52 -2.21
C PHE A 198 6.21 -41.42 -2.61
N PHE A 199 6.87 -40.28 -2.40
CA PHE A 199 8.20 -40.00 -2.93
C PHE A 199 9.20 -39.50 -1.90
N THR A 200 8.93 -39.65 -0.61
CA THR A 200 9.77 -39.13 0.48
C THR A 200 11.23 -39.58 0.38
N ASP A 201 11.48 -40.83 0.00
CA ASP A 201 12.84 -41.37 -0.17
C ASP A 201 13.56 -40.79 -1.40
N SER A 202 12.81 -40.23 -2.36
CA SER A 202 13.34 -39.55 -3.53
C SER A 202 13.65 -38.08 -3.28
N LEU A 203 13.11 -37.47 -2.21
CA LEU A 203 13.37 -36.08 -1.86
C LEU A 203 14.74 -35.97 -1.15
N ASP A 204 15.55 -35.02 -1.59
CA ASP A 204 16.68 -34.58 -0.78
C ASP A 204 16.20 -33.72 0.41
N THR A 205 17.11 -33.38 1.32
CA THR A 205 16.76 -32.62 2.54
C THR A 205 16.11 -31.26 2.23
N GLN A 206 16.54 -30.59 1.16
CA GLN A 206 15.98 -29.28 0.78
C GLN A 206 14.59 -29.46 0.19
N ASP A 207 14.43 -30.39 -0.75
CA ASP A 207 13.16 -30.69 -1.40
C ASP A 207 12.11 -31.16 -0.36
N LEU A 208 12.54 -31.98 0.61
CA LEU A 208 11.70 -32.42 1.73
C LEU A 208 11.24 -31.23 2.57
N THR A 209 12.16 -30.35 2.94
CA THR A 209 11.87 -29.14 3.73
C THR A 209 10.90 -28.23 2.99
N ASN A 210 11.10 -28.03 1.69
CA ASN A 210 10.21 -27.25 0.84
C ASN A 210 8.80 -27.85 0.78
N CYS A 211 8.67 -29.18 0.61
CA CYS A 211 7.35 -29.83 0.61
C CYS A 211 6.64 -29.69 1.96
N LEU A 212 7.38 -29.84 3.08
CA LEU A 212 6.81 -29.67 4.43
C LEU A 212 6.33 -28.24 4.67
N ARG A 213 7.14 -27.26 4.28
CA ARG A 213 6.80 -25.83 4.38
C ARG A 213 5.60 -25.48 3.51
N ALA A 214 5.61 -25.85 2.23
CA ALA A 214 4.51 -25.59 1.31
C ALA A 214 3.18 -26.13 1.84
N ARG A 215 3.17 -27.39 2.32
CA ARG A 215 1.99 -28.00 2.92
C ARG A 215 1.50 -27.23 4.16
N ALA A 216 2.41 -26.83 5.04
CA ALA A 216 2.07 -26.09 6.26
C ALA A 216 1.54 -24.68 5.94
N GLU A 217 2.22 -23.93 5.07
CA GLU A 217 1.83 -22.57 4.69
C GLU A 217 0.47 -22.52 4.01
N VAL A 218 0.15 -23.48 3.13
CA VAL A 218 -1.20 -23.58 2.56
C VAL A 218 -2.25 -23.81 3.65
N LEU A 219 -2.00 -24.73 4.60
CA LEU A 219 -2.94 -24.97 5.69
C LEU A 219 -3.12 -23.73 6.58
N ILE A 220 -2.05 -22.96 6.81
CA ILE A 220 -2.09 -21.67 7.51
C ILE A 220 -2.96 -20.67 6.73
N ARG A 221 -2.71 -20.47 5.43
CA ARG A 221 -3.53 -19.58 4.58
C ARG A 221 -4.98 -20.03 4.49
N GLN A 222 -5.27 -21.33 4.53
CA GLN A 222 -6.64 -21.82 4.54
C GLN A 222 -7.30 -21.78 5.93
N GLY A 223 -6.56 -21.44 6.99
CA GLY A 223 -7.03 -21.52 8.37
C GLY A 223 -7.43 -22.94 8.79
N ARG A 224 -6.80 -23.97 8.21
CA ARG A 224 -7.07 -25.38 8.52
C ARG A 224 -6.20 -25.86 9.68
N TRP A 225 -6.38 -25.22 10.84
CA TRP A 225 -5.50 -25.33 12.02
C TRP A 225 -5.37 -26.75 12.58
N GLY A 226 -6.47 -27.49 12.71
CA GLY A 226 -6.42 -28.88 13.19
C GLY A 226 -5.59 -29.79 12.28
N LYS A 227 -5.71 -29.60 10.95
CA LYS A 227 -4.92 -30.38 9.98
C LYS A 227 -3.45 -29.95 9.98
N LEU A 228 -3.16 -28.67 10.22
CA LEU A 228 -1.80 -28.17 10.40
C LEU A 228 -1.11 -28.88 11.56
N ALA A 229 -1.76 -28.94 12.73
CA ALA A 229 -1.23 -29.64 13.90
C ALA A 229 -0.98 -31.13 13.61
N GLU A 230 -1.99 -31.84 13.10
CA GLU A 230 -1.92 -33.28 12.79
C GLU A 230 -0.76 -33.61 11.84
N THR A 231 -0.70 -32.92 10.70
CA THR A 231 0.28 -33.22 9.64
C THR A 231 1.70 -32.78 10.02
N SER A 232 1.86 -31.70 10.78
CA SER A 232 3.16 -31.25 11.27
C SER A 232 3.69 -32.16 12.37
N ALA A 233 2.84 -32.63 13.28
CA ALA A 233 3.22 -33.59 14.31
C ALA A 233 3.64 -34.94 13.70
N ALA A 234 2.91 -35.41 12.68
CA ALA A 234 3.29 -36.62 11.95
C ALA A 234 4.66 -36.48 11.26
N ALA A 235 4.92 -35.33 10.63
CA ALA A 235 6.16 -35.05 9.92
C ALA A 235 7.41 -35.01 10.83
N ARG A 236 7.27 -34.74 12.13
CA ARG A 236 8.40 -34.77 13.10
C ARG A 236 9.09 -36.13 13.20
N LYS A 237 8.41 -37.20 12.79
CA LYS A 237 8.96 -38.57 12.78
C LYS A 237 9.92 -38.83 11.62
N LEU A 238 10.03 -37.90 10.65
CA LEU A 238 10.91 -38.03 9.50
C LEU A 238 12.35 -37.64 9.87
N THR A 239 13.31 -38.52 9.59
CA THR A 239 14.74 -38.38 9.97
C THR A 239 15.45 -37.16 9.36
N ARG A 240 14.90 -36.56 8.30
CA ARG A 240 15.49 -35.41 7.58
C ARG A 240 14.70 -34.10 7.71
N ALA A 241 13.63 -34.07 8.51
CA ALA A 241 12.73 -32.92 8.61
C ALA A 241 13.23 -31.79 9.52
N HIS A 242 14.45 -31.87 10.05
CA HIS A 242 14.98 -30.97 11.09
C HIS A 242 15.08 -29.49 10.70
N ALA A 243 15.09 -29.16 9.40
CA ALA A 243 15.17 -27.78 8.93
C ALA A 243 13.81 -27.07 8.84
N ALA A 244 12.69 -27.80 8.83
CA ALA A 244 11.36 -27.21 8.84
C ALA A 244 10.94 -26.84 10.28
N PRO A 245 10.29 -25.69 10.52
CA PRO A 245 9.85 -25.27 11.85
C PRO A 245 8.57 -26.01 12.30
N LEU A 246 8.58 -27.35 12.26
CA LEU A 246 7.40 -28.18 12.50
C LEU A 246 6.80 -27.98 13.89
N GLU A 247 7.63 -27.76 14.91
CA GLU A 247 7.15 -27.53 16.27
C GLU A 247 6.29 -26.26 16.36
N HIS A 248 6.72 -25.20 15.68
CA HIS A 248 5.97 -23.96 15.60
C HIS A 248 4.61 -24.17 14.92
N TYR A 249 4.59 -24.91 13.80
CA TYR A 249 3.34 -25.25 13.11
C TYR A 249 2.40 -26.09 13.97
N VAL A 250 2.91 -27.05 14.74
CA VAL A 250 2.10 -27.83 15.69
C VAL A 250 1.46 -26.90 16.72
N ARG A 251 2.24 -26.06 17.40
CA ARG A 251 1.72 -25.16 18.44
C ARG A 251 0.72 -24.15 17.91
N MET A 252 0.94 -23.61 16.71
CA MET A 252 -0.02 -22.72 16.06
C MET A 252 -1.32 -23.47 15.71
N GLY A 253 -1.22 -24.66 15.13
CA GLY A 253 -2.38 -25.49 14.80
C GLY A 253 -3.20 -25.91 16.02
N GLU A 254 -2.55 -26.20 17.16
CA GLU A 254 -3.20 -26.52 18.43
C GLU A 254 -3.89 -25.29 19.04
N ALA A 255 -3.19 -24.14 19.08
CA ALA A 255 -3.74 -22.89 19.62
C ALA A 255 -5.02 -22.46 18.89
N PHE A 256 -5.05 -22.66 17.56
CA PHE A 256 -6.15 -22.23 16.72
C PHE A 256 -7.10 -23.36 16.28
N GLY A 257 -6.88 -24.60 16.74
CA GLY A 257 -7.61 -25.79 16.29
C GLY A 257 -9.13 -25.74 16.50
N ARG A 258 -9.60 -24.91 17.43
CA ARG A 258 -11.02 -24.68 17.73
C ARG A 258 -11.73 -23.69 16.82
N TYR A 259 -10.98 -22.91 16.03
CA TYR A 259 -11.54 -21.87 15.17
C TYR A 259 -11.83 -22.42 13.78
N ALA A 260 -12.89 -21.88 13.15
CA ALA A 260 -13.21 -22.20 11.78
C ALA A 260 -12.14 -21.68 10.79
N PRO A 261 -12.09 -22.20 9.55
CA PRO A 261 -11.24 -21.69 8.49
C PRO A 261 -11.37 -20.18 8.26
N THR A 262 -10.28 -19.57 7.82
CA THR A 262 -10.26 -18.18 7.36
C THR A 262 -11.17 -18.03 6.15
N ALA A 263 -11.98 -16.97 6.13
CA ALA A 263 -12.90 -16.69 5.03
C ALA A 263 -12.86 -15.21 4.65
N VAL A 264 -13.19 -14.91 3.40
CA VAL A 264 -13.33 -13.53 2.92
C VAL A 264 -14.71 -13.39 2.31
N GLU A 265 -15.50 -12.49 2.88
CA GLU A 265 -16.80 -12.09 2.36
C GLU A 265 -16.60 -10.87 1.49
N ARG A 266 -17.02 -10.98 0.22
CA ARG A 266 -16.96 -9.90 -0.75
C ARG A 266 -18.37 -9.37 -1.04
N PRO A 267 -18.53 -8.07 -1.26
CA PRO A 267 -19.81 -7.48 -1.63
C PRO A 267 -20.25 -7.96 -3.01
N GLN A 268 -21.56 -8.05 -3.23
CA GLN A 268 -22.13 -8.46 -4.53
C GLN A 268 -21.93 -7.41 -5.63
N GLU A 269 -21.70 -6.16 -5.24
CA GLU A 269 -21.42 -5.05 -6.13
C GLU A 269 -19.94 -4.71 -6.10
N GLU A 270 -19.48 -4.00 -7.13
CA GLU A 270 -18.15 -3.43 -7.14
C GLU A 270 -17.97 -2.50 -5.93
N THR A 271 -16.79 -2.52 -5.32
CA THR A 271 -16.49 -1.70 -4.15
C THR A 271 -15.25 -0.87 -4.38
N ALA A 272 -15.44 0.45 -4.33
CA ALA A 272 -14.37 1.43 -4.28
C ALA A 272 -13.96 1.67 -2.83
N ILE A 273 -12.65 1.64 -2.57
CA ILE A 273 -12.09 1.90 -1.25
C ILE A 273 -11.08 3.04 -1.39
N PRO A 274 -11.28 4.19 -0.71
CA PRO A 274 -10.32 5.27 -0.71
C PRO A 274 -8.95 4.82 -0.20
N VAL A 275 -7.90 5.33 -0.82
CA VAL A 275 -6.51 5.19 -0.38
C VAL A 275 -5.82 6.55 -0.34
N SER A 276 -4.77 6.68 0.45
CA SER A 276 -3.89 7.85 0.33
C SER A 276 -3.25 7.90 -1.06
N TYR A 277 -3.06 9.12 -1.57
CA TYR A 277 -2.32 9.33 -2.82
C TYR A 277 -0.80 9.24 -2.57
N VAL A 278 -0.34 9.90 -1.51
CA VAL A 278 1.06 9.96 -1.10
C VAL A 278 1.46 8.73 -0.28
N PHE A 279 2.76 8.43 -0.27
CA PHE A 279 3.32 7.35 0.52
C PHE A 279 3.17 7.61 2.04
N PRO A 280 2.88 6.57 2.84
CA PRO A 280 2.51 5.20 2.46
C PRO A 280 1.10 5.08 1.87
N LEU A 281 0.85 4.04 1.06
CA LEU A 281 -0.47 3.70 0.53
C LEU A 281 -1.36 3.14 1.65
N LEU A 282 -2.21 3.97 2.23
CA LEU A 282 -3.05 3.67 3.39
C LEU A 282 -4.48 3.35 2.98
N VAL A 283 -5.07 2.39 3.68
CA VAL A 283 -6.50 2.05 3.60
C VAL A 283 -7.09 1.97 4.99
N LYS A 284 -8.31 2.46 5.18
CA LYS A 284 -9.01 2.34 6.47
C LYS A 284 -9.56 0.93 6.66
N CYS A 285 -9.24 0.35 7.80
CA CYS A 285 -9.76 -0.94 8.23
C CYS A 285 -10.38 -0.84 9.63
N ARG A 286 -11.44 -1.61 9.87
CA ARG A 286 -12.03 -1.78 11.21
C ARG A 286 -11.72 -3.18 11.73
N ILE A 287 -11.28 -3.27 12.98
CA ILE A 287 -11.00 -4.55 13.65
C ILE A 287 -12.12 -4.82 14.65
N GLY A 288 -12.89 -5.88 14.43
CA GLY A 288 -14.08 -6.19 15.22
C GLY A 288 -15.05 -5.00 15.32
N ALA A 289 -15.41 -4.65 16.55
CA ALA A 289 -16.28 -3.50 16.87
C ALA A 289 -15.50 -2.20 17.16
N GLY A 290 -14.19 -2.17 16.90
CA GLY A 290 -13.33 -1.01 17.14
C GLY A 290 -13.55 0.15 16.17
N GLU A 291 -12.74 1.20 16.33
CA GLU A 291 -12.66 2.31 15.39
C GLU A 291 -11.93 1.91 14.10
N GLU A 292 -12.08 2.72 13.05
CA GLU A 292 -11.28 2.56 11.84
C GLU A 292 -9.86 3.07 12.06
N VAL A 293 -8.88 2.24 11.71
CA VAL A 293 -7.46 2.55 11.75
C VAL A 293 -6.84 2.37 10.37
N ASP A 294 -5.79 3.11 10.08
CA ASP A 294 -5.12 3.05 8.79
C ASP A 294 -4.15 1.86 8.73
N PHE A 295 -4.28 1.05 7.68
CA PHE A 295 -3.38 -0.04 7.32
C PHE A 295 -2.60 0.33 6.08
N ARG A 296 -1.30 0.03 6.06
CA ARG A 296 -0.53 0.07 4.82
C ARG A 296 -0.92 -1.10 3.94
N LEU A 297 -1.21 -0.85 2.66
CA LEU A 297 -1.26 -1.91 1.66
C LEU A 297 0.18 -2.23 1.26
N ASP A 298 0.65 -3.45 1.53
CA ASP A 298 2.07 -3.77 1.44
C ASP A 298 2.30 -5.10 0.70
N THR A 299 2.56 -5.02 -0.60
CA THR A 299 2.93 -6.19 -1.42
C THR A 299 4.40 -6.62 -1.27
N GLY A 300 5.22 -5.82 -0.58
CA GLY A 300 6.58 -6.17 -0.14
C GLY A 300 6.60 -6.97 1.16
N GLN A 301 5.50 -6.98 1.91
CA GLN A 301 5.31 -7.78 3.12
C GLN A 301 4.41 -8.99 2.84
N ALA A 302 4.85 -10.18 3.24
CA ALA A 302 4.04 -11.40 3.08
C ALA A 302 2.88 -11.48 4.07
N HIS A 303 3.16 -11.11 5.32
CA HIS A 303 2.30 -11.30 6.47
C HIS A 303 1.49 -10.04 6.78
N THR A 304 0.20 -10.20 7.10
CA THR A 304 -0.59 -9.09 7.66
C THR A 304 -0.13 -8.81 9.08
N LEU A 305 0.26 -7.57 9.35
CA LEU A 305 0.80 -7.09 10.61
C LEU A 305 -0.27 -6.30 11.38
N LEU A 306 -0.24 -6.43 12.70
CA LEU A 306 -1.08 -5.67 13.62
C LEU A 306 -0.22 -5.08 14.75
N SER A 307 -0.46 -3.84 15.16
CA SER A 307 0.26 -3.29 16.32
C SER A 307 -0.14 -3.98 17.63
N GLU A 308 0.75 -4.02 18.61
CA GLU A 308 0.41 -4.56 19.93
C GLU A 308 -0.73 -3.76 20.61
N GLU A 309 -0.78 -2.45 20.36
CA GLU A 309 -1.85 -1.58 20.85
C GLU A 309 -3.23 -2.00 20.33
N ASP A 310 -3.38 -2.19 19.03
CA ASP A 310 -4.67 -2.56 18.44
C ASP A 310 -5.07 -3.99 18.83
N ALA A 311 -4.09 -4.90 18.96
CA ALA A 311 -4.32 -6.25 19.44
C ALA A 311 -4.92 -6.26 20.85
N ARG A 312 -4.41 -5.43 21.77
CA ARG A 312 -4.96 -5.28 23.13
C ARG A 312 -6.37 -4.71 23.12
N ARG A 313 -6.67 -3.75 22.24
CA ARG A 313 -7.99 -3.10 22.13
C ARG A 313 -9.04 -4.02 21.50
N SER A 314 -8.63 -4.94 20.63
CA SER A 314 -9.54 -5.70 19.77
C SER A 314 -9.78 -7.16 20.19
N GLY A 315 -9.21 -7.59 21.33
CA GLY A 315 -9.48 -8.91 21.90
C GLY A 315 -8.99 -10.09 21.06
N VAL A 316 -7.86 -9.94 20.37
CA VAL A 316 -7.32 -10.98 19.46
C VAL A 316 -6.90 -12.25 20.20
N HIS A 317 -6.83 -13.37 19.46
CA HIS A 317 -6.48 -14.67 20.02
C HIS A 317 -5.05 -15.06 19.67
N PHE A 318 -4.13 -14.99 20.63
CA PHE A 318 -2.71 -15.27 20.40
C PHE A 318 -2.38 -16.77 20.30
N ALA A 319 -1.43 -17.10 19.43
CA ALA A 319 -0.60 -18.28 19.59
C ALA A 319 0.45 -18.01 20.69
N GLY A 320 0.83 -19.03 21.46
CA GLY A 320 1.73 -18.86 22.60
C GLY A 320 3.18 -18.48 22.27
N ASP A 321 3.60 -18.57 21.00
CA ASP A 321 4.98 -18.38 20.56
C ASP A 321 5.25 -16.94 20.08
N THR A 322 6.42 -16.40 20.43
CA THR A 322 7.05 -15.28 19.72
C THR A 322 7.95 -15.84 18.62
N ILE A 323 7.88 -15.25 17.43
CA ILE A 323 8.76 -15.59 16.30
C ILE A 323 9.35 -14.31 15.70
N SER A 324 10.47 -14.43 14.99
CA SER A 324 11.03 -13.31 14.24
C SER A 324 10.72 -13.47 12.75
N ILE A 325 10.24 -12.41 12.10
CA ILE A 325 9.93 -12.40 10.67
C ILE A 325 10.68 -11.26 9.96
N PRO A 326 11.03 -11.41 8.67
CA PRO A 326 11.58 -10.32 7.90
C PRO A 326 10.52 -9.24 7.64
N SER A 327 10.96 -7.99 7.66
CA SER A 327 10.19 -6.79 7.34
C SER A 327 11.11 -5.71 6.76
N TRP A 328 10.53 -4.60 6.33
CA TRP A 328 11.27 -3.40 5.89
C TRP A 328 12.22 -2.85 6.98
N ALA A 329 11.91 -3.05 8.26
CA ALA A 329 12.74 -2.65 9.40
C ALA A 329 13.81 -3.70 9.77
N GLY A 330 13.98 -4.74 8.96
CA GLY A 330 14.80 -5.91 9.29
C GLY A 330 13.97 -7.01 9.96
N LEU A 331 14.64 -7.85 10.76
CA LEU A 331 13.97 -8.90 11.52
C LEU A 331 13.22 -8.28 12.70
N ILE A 332 11.91 -8.52 12.76
CA ILE A 332 11.05 -8.03 13.85
C ILE A 332 10.43 -9.20 14.60
N ASP A 333 10.30 -9.06 15.91
CA ASP A 333 9.65 -10.03 16.78
C ASP A 333 8.14 -9.83 16.78
N VAL A 334 7.41 -10.90 16.51
CA VAL A 334 5.96 -10.89 16.38
C VAL A 334 5.32 -12.06 17.12
N LYS A 335 4.04 -11.91 17.47
CA LYS A 335 3.21 -13.00 17.97
C LYS A 335 2.07 -13.29 16.99
N PRO A 336 1.95 -14.51 16.43
CA PRO A 336 0.81 -14.86 15.61
C PRO A 336 -0.49 -14.77 16.43
N ALA A 337 -1.54 -14.20 15.86
CA ALA A 337 -2.84 -14.09 16.50
C ALA A 337 -3.98 -14.18 15.47
N LEU A 338 -5.15 -14.63 15.90
CA LEU A 338 -6.38 -14.57 15.10
C LEU A 338 -7.19 -13.32 15.46
N VAL A 339 -7.54 -12.58 14.42
CA VAL A 339 -8.55 -11.53 14.43
C VAL A 339 -9.85 -12.15 13.94
N ASP A 340 -10.92 -12.08 14.74
CA ASP A 340 -12.22 -12.63 14.36
C ASP A 340 -12.79 -11.97 13.11
N GLU A 341 -12.65 -10.65 13.01
CA GLU A 341 -13.16 -9.85 11.90
C GLU A 341 -12.26 -8.63 11.63
N LEU A 342 -11.82 -8.48 10.38
CA LEU A 342 -11.21 -7.26 9.86
C LEU A 342 -12.00 -6.81 8.64
N ARG A 343 -12.55 -5.59 8.68
CA ARG A 343 -13.31 -4.99 7.59
C ARG A 343 -12.47 -3.96 6.85
N MET A 344 -12.49 -4.01 5.52
CA MET A 344 -11.86 -3.04 4.64
C MET A 344 -12.88 -2.64 3.58
N GLY A 345 -13.51 -1.47 3.73
CA GLY A 345 -14.69 -1.10 2.95
C GLY A 345 -15.80 -2.15 3.08
N GLY A 346 -16.33 -2.62 1.95
CA GLY A 346 -17.33 -3.68 1.88
C GLY A 346 -16.78 -5.11 2.06
N VAL A 347 -15.47 -5.30 2.16
CA VAL A 347 -14.85 -6.63 2.32
C VAL A 347 -14.67 -6.97 3.78
N VAL A 348 -15.00 -8.21 4.15
CA VAL A 348 -14.85 -8.73 5.51
C VAL A 348 -13.95 -9.96 5.51
N PHE A 349 -12.77 -9.83 6.13
CA PHE A 349 -11.92 -10.95 6.46
C PHE A 349 -12.37 -11.54 7.79
N ARG A 350 -12.68 -12.83 7.82
CA ARG A 350 -13.06 -13.54 9.04
C ARG A 350 -11.98 -14.52 9.47
N ARG A 351 -11.64 -14.50 10.76
CA ARG A 351 -10.63 -15.38 11.39
C ARG A 351 -9.31 -15.25 10.64
N LEU A 352 -8.87 -14.00 10.50
CA LEU A 352 -7.67 -13.62 9.80
C LEU A 352 -6.46 -13.88 10.72
N LEU A 353 -5.46 -14.59 10.22
CA LEU A 353 -4.17 -14.67 10.90
C LEU A 353 -3.43 -13.34 10.71
N VAL A 354 -3.08 -12.70 11.82
CA VAL A 354 -2.22 -11.53 11.86
C VAL A 354 -0.97 -11.84 12.68
N TYR A 355 0.07 -11.06 12.46
CA TYR A 355 1.31 -11.12 13.22
C TYR A 355 1.43 -9.83 14.02
N VAL A 356 1.20 -9.95 15.33
CA VAL A 356 1.21 -8.80 16.24
C VAL A 356 2.65 -8.37 16.47
N VAL A 357 2.99 -7.17 15.99
CA VAL A 357 4.31 -6.55 16.13
C VAL A 357 4.49 -6.12 17.58
N LEU A 358 5.49 -6.67 18.26
CA LEU A 358 5.74 -6.38 19.67
C LEU A 358 6.35 -4.99 19.86
N ASP A 359 5.99 -4.31 20.94
CA ASP A 359 6.51 -2.98 21.27
C ASP A 359 8.04 -2.99 21.50
N SER A 360 8.63 -4.16 21.80
CA SER A 360 10.08 -4.35 21.91
C SER A 360 10.86 -4.13 20.62
N ASN A 361 10.16 -4.04 19.47
CA ASN A 361 10.78 -3.66 18.20
C ASN A 361 11.00 -2.14 18.07
N GLU A 362 10.47 -1.32 18.99
CA GLU A 362 10.55 0.14 18.95
C GLU A 362 9.97 0.77 17.67
N LEU A 363 9.05 0.06 17.01
CA LEU A 363 8.29 0.56 15.86
C LEU A 363 7.04 1.28 16.32
N SER A 364 6.69 2.39 15.65
CA SER A 364 5.42 3.05 15.93
C SER A 364 4.24 2.16 15.52
N ALA A 365 3.09 2.35 16.18
CA ALA A 365 1.90 1.53 15.94
C ALA A 365 1.44 1.59 14.47
N GLU A 366 1.60 2.74 13.81
CA GLU A 366 1.26 2.94 12.40
C GLU A 366 2.12 2.08 11.47
N PHE A 367 3.41 1.92 11.76
CA PHE A 367 4.28 1.01 11.01
C PHE A 367 4.02 -0.46 11.34
N GLY A 368 3.45 -0.74 12.51
CA GLY A 368 2.98 -2.07 12.92
C GLY A 368 1.69 -2.55 12.22
N ARG A 369 1.05 -1.73 11.38
CA ARG A 369 -0.18 -2.08 10.63
C ARG A 369 0.12 -2.24 9.14
N ALA A 370 -0.06 -3.44 8.61
CA ALA A 370 0.10 -3.70 7.17
C ALA A 370 -0.80 -4.86 6.72
N LEU A 371 -1.47 -4.71 5.58
CA LEU A 371 -2.13 -5.80 4.87
C LEU A 371 -1.12 -6.42 3.91
N GLY A 372 -0.69 -7.65 4.21
CA GLY A 372 0.35 -8.35 3.46
C GLY A 372 -0.21 -9.13 2.26
N THR A 373 0.70 -9.52 1.38
CA THR A 373 0.40 -10.23 0.11
C THR A 373 -0.48 -11.48 0.31
N ASN A 374 -0.26 -12.26 1.38
CA ASN A 374 -1.05 -13.48 1.65
C ASN A 374 -2.56 -13.20 1.72
N ASP A 375 -2.95 -12.04 2.25
CA ASP A 375 -4.36 -11.67 2.43
C ASP A 375 -4.87 -10.80 1.29
N LEU A 376 -4.01 -9.96 0.68
CA LEU A 376 -4.33 -9.25 -0.56
C LEU A 376 -4.71 -10.20 -1.70
N MET A 377 -4.01 -11.33 -1.81
CA MET A 377 -4.32 -12.37 -2.80
C MET A 377 -5.75 -12.93 -2.68
N ARG A 378 -6.35 -12.87 -1.49
CA ARG A 378 -7.73 -13.35 -1.28
C ARG A 378 -8.76 -12.45 -1.94
N LEU A 379 -8.40 -11.19 -2.20
CA LEU A 379 -9.23 -10.24 -2.94
C LEU A 379 -9.34 -10.58 -4.43
N LYS A 380 -8.47 -11.48 -4.92
CA LYS A 380 -8.43 -12.04 -6.29
C LYS A 380 -8.02 -11.04 -7.37
N LYS A 381 -8.63 -9.86 -7.41
CA LYS A 381 -8.29 -8.79 -8.34
C LYS A 381 -8.42 -7.45 -7.62
N ILE A 382 -7.46 -6.56 -7.87
CA ILE A 382 -7.44 -5.19 -7.36
C ILE A 382 -7.12 -4.27 -8.52
N ASP A 383 -7.98 -3.30 -8.76
CA ASP A 383 -7.75 -2.24 -9.75
C ASP A 383 -7.31 -0.98 -9.00
N PHE A 384 -6.06 -0.57 -9.18
CA PHE A 384 -5.48 0.59 -8.53
C PHE A 384 -5.69 1.85 -9.38
N TYR A 385 -6.34 2.84 -8.78
CA TYR A 385 -6.39 4.21 -9.26
C TYR A 385 -5.59 5.10 -8.31
N ASP A 386 -5.47 6.38 -8.66
CA ASP A 386 -4.66 7.36 -7.93
C ASP A 386 -5.03 7.53 -6.47
N GLU A 387 -6.32 7.40 -6.17
CA GLU A 387 -6.82 7.76 -4.86
C GLU A 387 -7.75 6.70 -4.30
N LYS A 388 -8.02 5.64 -5.07
CA LYS A 388 -8.84 4.52 -4.64
C LYS A 388 -8.33 3.22 -5.22
N LEU A 389 -8.67 2.13 -4.56
CA LEU A 389 -8.66 0.81 -5.19
C LEU A 389 -10.11 0.37 -5.43
N VAL A 390 -10.31 -0.38 -6.49
CA VAL A 390 -11.60 -0.94 -6.85
C VAL A 390 -11.51 -2.46 -6.83
N LEU A 391 -12.46 -3.07 -6.15
CA LEU A 391 -12.61 -4.52 -6.03
C LEU A 391 -13.84 -4.94 -6.83
N PRO A 392 -13.69 -5.83 -7.84
CA PRO A 392 -14.82 -6.23 -8.69
C PRO A 392 -15.84 -7.08 -7.94
N SER A 393 -17.08 -7.05 -8.41
CA SER A 393 -18.22 -7.82 -7.87
C SER A 393 -18.03 -9.35 -7.91
N VAL A 394 -18.77 -10.04 -7.04
CA VAL A 394 -18.86 -11.52 -7.02
C VAL A 394 -19.66 -12.00 -8.24
N GLY A 395 -18.96 -12.34 -9.33
CA GLY A 395 -19.60 -12.82 -10.56
C GLY A 395 -18.64 -13.19 -11.70
N ILE A 396 -17.36 -12.81 -11.61
CA ILE A 396 -16.32 -13.27 -12.54
C ILE A 396 -15.93 -14.70 -12.12
N SER A 397 -16.08 -15.68 -13.03
CA SER A 397 -15.66 -17.09 -12.87
C SER A 397 -14.57 -17.27 -11.83
N GLU A 398 -14.91 -17.85 -10.68
CA GLU A 398 -14.08 -17.81 -9.48
C GLU A 398 -12.80 -18.66 -9.58
N GLU A 399 -12.73 -19.55 -10.57
CA GLU A 399 -11.57 -20.40 -10.82
C GLU A 399 -11.02 -20.18 -12.24
N ALA A 400 -9.73 -19.89 -12.34
CA ALA A 400 -9.01 -19.99 -13.60
C ALA A 400 -8.83 -21.47 -13.94
N ALA A 401 -9.34 -21.90 -15.11
CA ALA A 401 -9.15 -23.25 -15.61
C ALA A 401 -7.66 -23.46 -15.95
N GLY A 402 -6.96 -24.21 -15.09
CA GLY A 402 -5.54 -24.52 -15.26
C GLY A 402 -4.56 -23.43 -14.82
N PHE A 403 -3.27 -23.68 -15.04
CA PHE A 403 -2.21 -22.72 -14.74
C PHE A 403 -2.23 -21.57 -15.75
N PRO A 404 -1.97 -20.33 -15.30
CA PRO A 404 -1.98 -19.18 -16.18
C PRO A 404 -0.87 -19.31 -17.23
N VAL A 405 -1.28 -19.51 -18.48
CA VAL A 405 -0.40 -19.38 -19.64
C VAL A 405 -0.25 -17.87 -19.85
N HIS A 406 0.97 -17.33 -19.79
CA HIS A 406 1.30 -15.90 -19.94
C HIS A 406 1.15 -14.99 -18.69
N SER A 407 1.44 -15.49 -17.50
CA SER A 407 1.70 -14.64 -16.32
C SER A 407 2.93 -13.76 -16.53
N ASN A 408 2.91 -12.53 -16.02
CA ASN A 408 4.07 -11.67 -15.82
C ASN A 408 4.33 -11.38 -14.33
N LEU A 409 3.51 -11.92 -13.43
CA LEU A 409 3.68 -11.83 -11.99
C LEU A 409 3.92 -13.23 -11.42
N ARG A 410 4.68 -13.32 -10.33
CA ARG A 410 4.80 -14.53 -9.51
C ARG A 410 5.05 -14.16 -8.05
N LEU A 411 4.86 -15.12 -7.16
CA LEU A 411 5.34 -15.05 -5.78
C LEU A 411 6.82 -15.42 -5.72
N SER A 412 7.55 -14.76 -4.83
CA SER A 412 8.85 -15.21 -4.35
C SER A 412 8.68 -16.36 -3.34
N VAL A 413 9.80 -16.97 -2.94
CA VAL A 413 9.82 -17.96 -1.85
C VAL A 413 9.41 -17.40 -0.49
N GLU A 414 9.36 -16.08 -0.36
CA GLU A 414 8.92 -15.34 0.82
C GLU A 414 7.47 -14.86 0.68
N ASN A 415 6.74 -15.26 -0.38
CA ASN A 415 5.38 -14.82 -0.69
C ASN A 415 5.26 -13.29 -0.91
N THR A 416 6.27 -12.67 -1.53
CA THR A 416 6.24 -11.28 -2.01
C THR A 416 6.19 -11.24 -3.54
N LEU A 417 5.72 -10.15 -4.13
CA LEU A 417 5.45 -10.11 -5.57
C LEU A 417 6.70 -9.83 -6.42
N ARG A 418 6.84 -10.58 -7.52
CA ARG A 418 7.86 -10.38 -8.56
C ARG A 418 7.20 -10.16 -9.91
N LEU A 419 7.38 -8.97 -10.46
CA LEU A 419 6.93 -8.56 -11.78
C LEU A 419 8.07 -8.73 -12.79
N GLN A 420 7.82 -9.47 -13.87
CA GLN A 420 8.73 -9.57 -14.99
C GLN A 420 8.52 -8.39 -15.95
N ALA A 421 9.60 -7.76 -16.38
CA ALA A 421 9.58 -6.77 -17.46
C ALA A 421 10.70 -7.04 -18.47
N LEU A 422 10.52 -6.53 -19.70
CA LEU A 422 11.57 -6.56 -20.71
C LEU A 422 12.24 -5.18 -20.82
N CYS A 423 13.57 -5.16 -20.76
CA CYS A 423 14.39 -3.97 -21.05
C CYS A 423 15.45 -4.36 -22.09
N SER A 424 15.54 -3.63 -23.20
CA SER A 424 16.46 -3.95 -24.32
C SER A 424 16.37 -5.41 -24.80
N GLY A 425 15.16 -5.99 -24.74
CA GLY A 425 14.89 -7.38 -25.12
C GLY A 425 15.31 -8.45 -24.09
N GLN A 426 15.85 -8.06 -22.93
CA GLN A 426 16.22 -8.96 -21.84
C GLN A 426 15.17 -8.94 -20.71
N PRO A 427 14.83 -10.11 -20.12
CA PRO A 427 13.93 -10.17 -18.98
C PRO A 427 14.64 -9.74 -17.70
N HIS A 428 13.93 -8.91 -16.93
CA HIS A 428 14.31 -8.45 -15.60
C HIS A 428 13.16 -8.69 -14.63
N PHE A 429 13.48 -8.89 -13.35
CA PHE A 429 12.49 -9.07 -12.30
C PHE A 429 12.51 -7.90 -11.34
N PHE A 430 11.33 -7.43 -10.97
CA PHE A 430 11.15 -6.33 -10.04
C PHE A 430 10.30 -6.78 -8.86
N SER A 431 10.67 -6.39 -7.64
CA SER A 431 9.75 -6.47 -6.51
C SER A 431 8.65 -5.43 -6.72
N LEU A 432 7.39 -5.87 -6.84
CA LEU A 432 6.26 -4.94 -6.83
C LEU A 432 5.90 -4.72 -5.36
N ASP A 433 6.23 -3.56 -4.82
CA ASP A 433 6.27 -3.30 -3.38
C ASP A 433 5.55 -1.99 -3.04
N THR A 434 4.25 -2.05 -2.80
CA THR A 434 3.47 -0.87 -2.41
C THR A 434 3.85 -0.31 -1.03
N GLY A 435 4.65 -1.04 -0.25
CA GLY A 435 5.27 -0.59 1.01
C GLY A 435 6.55 0.24 0.80
N CYS A 436 7.00 0.43 -0.44
CA CYS A 436 8.14 1.28 -0.81
C CYS A 436 7.69 2.65 -1.35
N ASP A 437 8.41 3.71 -0.97
CA ASP A 437 8.14 5.11 -1.31
C ASP A 437 8.66 5.53 -2.69
N GLY A 438 9.54 4.73 -3.30
CA GLY A 438 10.25 5.07 -4.52
C GLY A 438 10.30 3.98 -5.56
N ILE A 439 10.99 4.28 -6.67
CA ILE A 439 11.41 3.30 -7.67
C ILE A 439 12.92 3.14 -7.49
N VAL A 440 13.38 1.92 -7.21
CA VAL A 440 14.79 1.63 -6.90
C VAL A 440 15.32 0.61 -7.89
N LEU A 441 16.36 0.95 -8.65
CA LEU A 441 17.02 0.04 -9.57
C LEU A 441 18.41 -0.34 -9.05
N SER A 442 18.84 -1.58 -9.29
CA SER A 442 20.20 -2.00 -8.95
C SER A 442 21.20 -1.50 -9.98
N ARG A 443 22.24 -0.78 -9.54
CA ARG A 443 23.38 -0.35 -10.39
C ARG A 443 24.13 -1.51 -11.03
N VAL A 444 24.00 -2.71 -10.45
CA VAL A 444 24.62 -3.93 -10.97
C VAL A 444 23.91 -4.42 -12.22
N ALA A 445 22.58 -4.29 -12.26
CA ALA A 445 21.76 -4.70 -13.39
C ALA A 445 21.60 -3.56 -14.41
N PHE A 446 21.52 -2.32 -13.93
CA PHE A 446 21.30 -1.11 -14.72
C PHE A 446 22.37 -0.05 -14.40
N PRO A 447 23.47 -0.01 -15.16
CA PRO A 447 24.49 1.03 -15.00
C PRO A 447 23.91 2.43 -15.28
N ALA A 448 24.36 3.44 -14.54
CA ALA A 448 23.84 4.81 -14.63
C ALA A 448 23.90 5.42 -16.04
N THR A 449 24.88 5.00 -16.86
CA THR A 449 25.02 5.46 -18.26
C THR A 449 23.89 4.99 -19.17
N ASP A 450 23.15 3.96 -18.75
CA ASP A 450 22.20 3.24 -19.60
C ASP A 450 20.77 3.39 -19.07
N THR A 451 20.57 3.99 -17.88
CA THR A 451 19.29 3.91 -17.15
C THR A 451 18.27 4.97 -17.53
N GLU A 452 18.71 6.19 -17.88
CA GLU A 452 17.81 7.34 -18.15
C GLU A 452 16.92 7.11 -19.39
N ASP A 453 17.38 6.31 -20.36
CA ASP A 453 16.64 6.01 -21.59
C ASP A 453 16.02 4.59 -21.60
N CYS A 454 16.04 3.89 -20.46
CA CYS A 454 15.54 2.51 -20.40
C CYS A 454 14.01 2.47 -20.56
N LEU A 455 13.57 1.89 -21.68
CA LEU A 455 12.15 1.64 -21.92
C LEU A 455 11.79 0.23 -21.45
N PHE A 456 11.03 0.16 -20.37
CA PHE A 456 10.60 -1.10 -19.77
C PHE A 456 9.22 -1.50 -20.29
N ARG A 457 9.06 -2.77 -20.64
CA ARG A 457 7.74 -3.34 -20.98
C ARG A 457 7.30 -4.24 -19.84
N PHE A 458 6.43 -3.71 -18.98
CA PHE A 458 5.95 -4.38 -17.76
C PHE A 458 4.76 -5.30 -18.01
N SER A 459 3.92 -5.00 -19.01
CA SER A 459 2.67 -5.73 -19.24
C SER A 459 2.74 -6.64 -20.47
N ARG A 460 1.88 -7.65 -20.49
CA ARG A 460 1.69 -8.54 -21.65
C ARG A 460 1.16 -7.81 -22.89
N ASN A 461 0.43 -6.71 -22.71
CA ASN A 461 -0.02 -5.85 -23.81
C ASN A 461 1.08 -4.91 -24.32
N GLY A 462 2.29 -5.01 -23.75
CA GLY A 462 3.45 -4.30 -24.23
C GLY A 462 3.40 -2.80 -24.00
N VAL A 463 2.71 -2.35 -22.94
CA VAL A 463 2.73 -0.94 -22.52
C VAL A 463 4.17 -0.61 -22.12
N PRO A 464 4.89 0.17 -22.92
CA PRO A 464 6.22 0.62 -22.57
C PRO A 464 6.07 1.76 -21.56
N ALA A 465 6.82 1.71 -20.47
CA ALA A 465 6.87 2.79 -19.50
C ALA A 465 8.32 3.22 -19.32
N VAL A 466 8.51 4.53 -19.27
CA VAL A 466 9.74 5.15 -18.77
C VAL A 466 9.56 5.29 -17.26
N LEU A 467 10.53 4.81 -16.49
CA LEU A 467 10.53 4.98 -15.05
C LEU A 467 11.15 6.33 -14.72
N GLU A 468 10.35 7.27 -14.23
CA GLU A 468 10.83 8.58 -13.77
C GLU A 468 11.12 8.57 -12.27
N GLY A 469 12.00 9.47 -11.80
CA GLY A 469 12.30 9.64 -10.37
C GLY A 469 12.98 8.44 -9.71
N MET A 470 13.60 7.56 -10.50
CA MET A 470 14.26 6.36 -9.99
C MET A 470 15.55 6.66 -9.23
N THR A 471 15.81 5.90 -8.19
CA THR A 471 17.08 5.89 -7.45
C THR A 471 17.87 4.63 -7.77
N LEU A 472 19.19 4.73 -7.64
CA LEU A 472 20.12 3.66 -7.97
C LEU A 472 20.79 3.11 -6.71
N SER A 473 20.47 1.87 -6.36
CA SER A 473 21.11 1.14 -5.27
C SER A 473 22.41 0.48 -5.72
N GLU A 474 23.45 0.54 -4.89
CA GLU A 474 24.71 -0.19 -5.09
C GLU A 474 24.57 -1.70 -4.86
N GLU A 475 23.43 -2.13 -4.33
CA GLU A 475 23.12 -3.52 -4.02
C GLU A 475 22.16 -4.13 -5.05
N ARG A 476 22.21 -5.46 -5.15
CA ARG A 476 21.25 -6.26 -5.91
C ARG A 476 20.67 -7.29 -4.97
N ALA A 477 19.35 -7.34 -4.89
CA ALA A 477 18.68 -8.36 -4.11
C ALA A 477 18.94 -9.75 -4.71
N ALA A 478 18.60 -10.79 -3.94
CA ALA A 478 18.67 -12.13 -4.47
C ALA A 478 17.75 -12.24 -5.71
N ASP A 479 16.45 -12.19 -5.57
CA ASP A 479 15.54 -12.63 -6.63
C ASP A 479 14.99 -11.52 -7.55
N HIS A 480 15.53 -10.30 -7.49
CA HIS A 480 15.09 -9.17 -8.31
C HIS A 480 16.18 -8.12 -8.56
N ASP A 481 15.97 -7.31 -9.60
CA ASP A 481 16.89 -6.30 -10.13
C ASP A 481 16.50 -4.87 -9.72
N GLY A 482 15.32 -4.70 -9.12
CA GLY A 482 14.83 -3.42 -8.60
C GLY A 482 13.51 -3.57 -7.85
N MET A 483 13.08 -2.49 -7.21
CA MET A 483 11.83 -2.36 -6.46
C MET A 483 10.96 -1.29 -7.11
N LEU A 484 9.67 -1.59 -7.27
CA LEU A 484 8.65 -0.72 -7.83
C LEU A 484 7.66 -0.35 -6.72
N GLY A 485 7.84 0.85 -6.17
CA GLY A 485 7.04 1.39 -5.08
C GLY A 485 5.70 1.99 -5.51
N THR A 486 5.09 2.74 -4.59
CA THR A 486 3.83 3.47 -4.84
C THR A 486 3.89 4.37 -6.10
N PRO A 487 5.01 5.08 -6.40
CA PRO A 487 5.08 5.89 -7.63
C PRO A 487 4.88 5.10 -8.93
N PHE A 488 5.26 3.82 -8.98
CA PHE A 488 5.05 2.99 -10.17
C PHE A 488 3.57 2.78 -10.48
N ILE A 489 2.72 2.64 -9.45
CA ILE A 489 1.27 2.51 -9.62
C ILE A 489 0.70 3.79 -10.25
N ARG A 490 1.25 4.95 -9.86
CA ARG A 490 0.84 6.29 -10.34
C ARG A 490 1.34 6.61 -11.76
N LEU A 491 2.15 5.76 -12.40
CA LEU A 491 2.50 5.97 -13.81
C LEU A 491 1.30 5.71 -14.73
N PHE A 492 0.33 4.93 -14.26
CA PHE A 492 -0.79 4.47 -15.06
C PHE A 492 -2.09 5.16 -14.67
N LYS A 493 -3.06 5.14 -15.57
CA LYS A 493 -4.43 5.61 -15.29
C LYS A 493 -5.13 4.63 -14.35
N CYS A 494 -4.93 3.35 -14.62
CA CYS A 494 -5.34 2.25 -13.76
C CYS A 494 -4.30 1.14 -13.89
N LEU A 495 -3.87 0.58 -12.77
CA LEU A 495 -3.04 -0.62 -12.73
C LEU A 495 -3.88 -1.78 -12.21
N HIS A 496 -4.06 -2.81 -13.03
CA HIS A 496 -4.83 -4.00 -12.71
C HIS A 496 -3.90 -5.09 -12.17
N LEU A 497 -4.12 -5.49 -10.92
CA LEU A 497 -3.45 -6.61 -10.28
C LEU A 497 -4.40 -7.80 -10.19
N ASP A 498 -4.21 -8.81 -11.03
CA ASP A 498 -5.02 -10.05 -11.02
C ASP A 498 -4.22 -11.22 -10.42
N PHE A 499 -4.50 -11.54 -9.16
CA PHE A 499 -3.86 -12.65 -8.45
C PHE A 499 -4.34 -14.03 -8.93
N ARG A 500 -5.47 -14.13 -9.63
CA ARG A 500 -5.96 -15.44 -10.15
C ARG A 500 -5.10 -15.92 -11.31
N ASN A 501 -4.70 -14.98 -12.15
CA ASN A 501 -3.89 -15.23 -13.33
C ASN A 501 -2.41 -14.86 -13.10
N MET A 502 -2.10 -14.27 -11.94
CA MET A 502 -0.80 -13.68 -11.63
C MET A 502 -0.33 -12.78 -12.76
N GLN A 503 -1.13 -11.74 -12.99
CA GLN A 503 -0.91 -10.77 -14.05
C GLN A 503 -1.01 -9.34 -13.52
N VAL A 504 -0.14 -8.50 -14.07
CA VAL A 504 -0.24 -7.04 -13.99
C VAL A 504 -0.47 -6.50 -15.39
N THR A 505 -1.58 -5.79 -15.57
CA THR A 505 -1.88 -5.01 -16.77
C THR A 505 -2.19 -3.58 -16.38
N ALA A 506 -2.14 -2.64 -17.34
CA ALA A 506 -2.37 -1.24 -17.03
C ALA A 506 -2.98 -0.50 -18.21
N ASP A 507 -3.77 0.52 -17.89
CA ASP A 507 -4.30 1.50 -18.82
C ASP A 507 -3.41 2.74 -18.83
N ASN A 508 -3.04 3.23 -20.02
CA ASN A 508 -2.21 4.43 -20.15
C ASN A 508 -2.94 5.69 -19.72
N ARG A 509 -2.17 6.63 -19.16
CA ARG A 509 -2.63 8.01 -18.99
C ARG A 509 -2.56 8.73 -20.34
N PRO A 510 -3.61 9.48 -20.74
CA PRO A 510 -3.47 10.48 -21.79
C PRO A 510 -2.47 11.55 -21.33
N GLU A 511 -1.57 12.00 -22.21
CA GLU A 511 -0.56 13.05 -21.92
C GLU A 511 -1.20 14.34 -21.36
N THR A 512 -2.45 14.63 -21.71
CA THR A 512 -3.20 15.82 -21.28
C THR A 512 -3.67 15.79 -19.81
N ARG A 513 -3.55 14.66 -19.10
CA ARG A 513 -4.07 14.49 -17.71
C ARG A 513 -2.99 14.50 -16.61
N GLN A 514 -1.73 14.81 -16.92
CA GLN A 514 -0.70 15.01 -15.89
C GLN A 514 -0.91 16.35 -15.15
N LYS A 515 -1.99 16.46 -14.38
CA LYS A 515 -2.19 17.55 -13.45
C LYS A 515 -1.25 17.35 -12.26
N GLU A 516 -0.58 18.42 -11.83
CA GLU A 516 0.21 18.40 -10.60
C GLU A 516 -0.75 18.18 -9.43
N TYR A 517 -0.63 17.02 -8.77
CA TYR A 517 -1.47 16.68 -7.63
C TYR A 517 -0.99 17.43 -6.38
N ASP A 518 -1.88 18.21 -5.77
CA ASP A 518 -1.59 18.88 -4.50
C ASP A 518 -2.11 18.04 -3.31
N PRO A 519 -1.22 17.37 -2.55
CA PRO A 519 -1.61 16.58 -1.39
C PRO A 519 -2.11 17.43 -0.21
N PHE A 520 -1.92 18.75 -0.25
CA PHE A 520 -2.32 19.70 0.79
C PHE A 520 -3.64 20.40 0.48
N ALA A 521 -4.24 20.18 -0.70
CA ALA A 521 -5.60 20.66 -0.97
C ALA A 521 -6.58 20.12 0.10
N PRO A 522 -7.65 20.83 0.49
CA PRO A 522 -8.38 20.54 1.74
C PRO A 522 -8.86 19.10 1.93
N LEU A 523 -9.47 18.49 0.91
CA LEU A 523 -9.93 17.10 0.95
C LEU A 523 -8.79 16.10 0.72
N ALA A 524 -7.84 16.46 -0.14
CA ALA A 524 -6.61 15.69 -0.34
C ALA A 524 -5.82 15.56 0.97
N LEU A 525 -5.69 16.65 1.72
CA LEU A 525 -5.03 16.68 3.02
C LEU A 525 -5.75 15.75 3.98
N ARG A 526 -7.08 15.81 4.10
CA ARG A 526 -7.83 14.92 5.00
C ARG A 526 -7.59 13.44 4.66
N ARG A 527 -7.58 13.09 3.38
CA ARG A 527 -7.32 11.71 2.92
C ARG A 527 -5.86 11.28 3.11
N ASN A 528 -4.92 12.19 2.86
CA ASN A 528 -3.48 11.93 2.96
C ASN A 528 -2.90 12.19 4.35
N PHE A 529 -3.69 12.72 5.28
CA PHE A 529 -3.20 13.30 6.53
C PHE A 529 -2.30 12.32 7.28
N GLN A 530 -2.78 11.09 7.44
CA GLN A 530 -2.03 10.07 8.17
C GLN A 530 -0.77 9.64 7.42
N ALA A 531 -0.83 9.53 6.08
CA ALA A 531 0.35 9.22 5.28
C ALA A 531 1.41 10.33 5.39
N LEU A 532 1.00 11.60 5.32
CA LEU A 532 1.88 12.76 5.52
C LEU A 532 2.44 12.81 6.94
N MET A 533 1.64 12.49 7.96
CA MET A 533 2.08 12.43 9.35
C MET A 533 3.14 11.35 9.59
N MET A 534 2.99 10.19 8.95
CA MET A 534 3.97 9.09 9.00
C MET A 534 5.29 9.45 8.28
N SER A 535 5.18 10.17 7.17
CA SER A 535 6.34 10.58 6.34
C SER A 535 7.00 11.88 6.83
N ALA A 536 6.39 12.59 7.78
CA ALA A 536 6.92 13.84 8.33
C ALA A 536 8.11 13.58 9.28
N PRO A 537 9.32 14.06 8.94
CA PRO A 537 10.53 13.74 9.69
C PRO A 537 10.53 14.40 11.07
N GLU A 538 10.07 15.65 11.16
CA GLU A 538 10.17 16.46 12.37
C GLU A 538 8.83 16.64 13.10
N ALA A 539 8.89 16.85 14.41
CA ALA A 539 7.71 17.13 15.23
C ALA A 539 7.04 18.47 14.84
N ALA A 540 7.81 19.44 14.32
CA ALA A 540 7.29 20.72 13.84
C ALA A 540 6.39 20.54 12.61
N ASP A 541 6.80 19.70 11.67
CA ASP A 541 6.02 19.39 10.46
C ASP A 541 4.69 18.74 10.82
N ARG A 542 4.72 17.75 11.73
CA ARG A 542 3.51 17.10 12.24
C ARG A 542 2.55 18.08 12.92
N LYS A 543 3.07 19.04 13.68
CA LYS A 543 2.27 20.10 14.29
C LYS A 543 1.66 21.04 13.25
N ASN A 544 2.42 21.39 12.21
CA ASN A 544 1.94 22.24 11.12
C ASN A 544 0.84 21.55 10.31
N LEU A 545 1.01 20.26 9.97
CA LEU A 545 -0.01 19.45 9.31
C LEU A 545 -1.30 19.40 10.14
N THR A 546 -1.18 19.14 11.44
CA THR A 546 -2.34 19.10 12.36
C THR A 546 -3.06 20.44 12.37
N ARG A 547 -2.33 21.54 12.48
CA ARG A 547 -2.91 22.89 12.45
C ARG A 547 -3.58 23.19 11.10
N LEU A 548 -2.98 22.77 9.98
CA LEU A 548 -3.55 22.96 8.66
C LEU A 548 -4.85 22.18 8.49
N LEU A 549 -4.90 20.91 8.94
CA LEU A 549 -6.13 20.12 8.94
C LEU A 549 -7.19 20.76 9.84
N GLU A 550 -6.83 21.25 11.02
CA GLU A 550 -7.77 21.96 11.91
C GLU A 550 -8.31 23.26 11.31
N VAL A 551 -7.52 23.94 10.47
CA VAL A 551 -7.99 25.09 9.67
C VAL A 551 -9.00 24.60 8.64
N TYR A 552 -8.65 23.55 7.89
CA TYR A 552 -9.53 23.03 6.86
C TYR A 552 -10.79 22.35 7.38
N GLU A 553 -10.82 21.88 8.62
CA GLU A 553 -12.04 21.35 9.23
C GLU A 553 -12.88 22.45 9.89
N GLY A 554 -12.50 23.72 9.75
CA GLY A 554 -13.19 24.85 10.39
C GLY A 554 -13.07 24.86 11.92
N LYS A 555 -12.21 24.00 12.51
CA LYS A 555 -12.02 23.87 13.96
C LYS A 555 -11.29 25.07 14.58
N THR A 556 -10.51 25.80 13.78
CA THR A 556 -9.67 26.91 14.26
C THR A 556 -10.13 28.29 13.81
N ALA A 557 -10.90 28.43 12.72
CA ALA A 557 -11.35 29.74 12.23
C ALA A 557 -12.18 30.52 13.27
N PHE A 558 -12.86 29.83 14.21
CA PHE A 558 -13.67 30.48 15.27
C PHE A 558 -13.52 29.87 16.67
N ARG A 559 -12.34 29.38 17.07
CA ARG A 559 -12.06 29.27 18.52
C ARG A 559 -11.82 30.68 19.06
N LEU A 560 -12.93 31.35 19.38
CA LEU A 560 -12.95 32.65 20.04
C LEU A 560 -12.13 32.58 21.33
N GLU A 561 -11.25 33.55 21.51
CA GLU A 561 -10.69 33.92 22.81
C GLU A 561 -11.82 34.18 23.83
N SER A 562 -11.50 34.01 25.12
CA SER A 562 -12.43 34.14 26.25
C SER A 562 -13.10 35.51 26.32
N GLY A 563 -14.45 35.56 26.32
CA GLY A 563 -15.23 36.80 26.50
C GLY A 563 -16.75 36.63 26.34
N ASN A 564 -17.51 37.66 26.75
CA ASN A 564 -18.99 37.69 26.74
C ASN A 564 -19.61 38.01 25.36
N ASP A 565 -18.82 38.37 24.34
CA ASP A 565 -19.29 38.74 22.98
C ASP A 565 -19.17 37.58 21.96
N ARG A 566 -19.18 36.33 22.42
CA ARG A 566 -19.15 35.16 21.53
C ARG A 566 -20.51 34.99 20.83
N PRO A 567 -20.53 34.64 19.52
CA PRO A 567 -21.71 34.10 18.86
C PRO A 567 -22.36 33.01 19.72
N GLN A 568 -23.66 33.14 19.96
CA GLN A 568 -24.45 32.23 20.79
C GLN A 568 -25.74 31.90 20.07
N TRP A 569 -26.26 30.69 20.27
CA TRP A 569 -27.53 30.27 19.71
C TRP A 569 -28.43 29.67 20.79
N LYS A 570 -29.76 29.78 20.58
CA LYS A 570 -30.79 29.20 21.44
C LYS A 570 -31.89 28.60 20.57
N LEU A 571 -32.18 27.31 20.76
CA LEU A 571 -33.34 26.64 20.19
C LEU A 571 -34.52 26.63 21.18
N PRO A 572 -35.76 26.61 20.69
CA PRO A 572 -36.91 26.16 21.47
C PRO A 572 -36.71 24.68 21.85
N VAL A 573 -36.98 24.31 23.10
CA VAL A 573 -36.85 22.92 23.57
C VAL A 573 -37.81 22.01 22.78
N GLY A 574 -37.29 21.00 22.09
CA GLY A 574 -38.07 19.85 21.60
C GLY A 574 -38.66 19.93 20.19
N VAL A 575 -38.12 20.73 19.26
CA VAL A 575 -38.71 20.86 17.90
C VAL A 575 -37.69 20.67 16.77
N ARG A 576 -38.07 19.83 15.79
CA ARG A 576 -37.54 19.86 14.40
C ARG A 576 -38.31 20.94 13.64
N ASP A 577 -37.82 22.17 13.63
CA ASP A 577 -38.47 23.23 12.85
C ASP A 577 -38.02 23.13 11.38
N SER A 578 -38.96 22.78 10.49
CA SER A 578 -38.77 22.84 9.03
C SER A 578 -39.22 24.21 8.51
N PHE A 579 -38.32 24.94 7.85
CA PHE A 579 -38.54 26.29 7.34
C PHE A 579 -38.82 26.26 5.85
N HIS A 580 -39.82 27.00 5.37
CA HIS A 580 -40.08 27.10 3.93
C HIS A 580 -38.99 27.91 3.23
N MET A 581 -38.52 27.39 2.09
CA MET A 581 -37.43 27.94 1.31
C MET A 581 -37.93 28.44 -0.04
N SER A 582 -37.40 29.58 -0.50
CA SER A 582 -37.68 30.14 -1.83
C SER A 582 -36.37 30.38 -2.60
N TYR A 583 -36.46 30.51 -3.92
CA TYR A 583 -35.33 30.87 -4.77
C TYR A 583 -35.48 32.31 -5.26
N ASP A 584 -34.41 33.11 -5.17
CA ASP A 584 -34.41 34.47 -5.72
C ASP A 584 -34.21 34.47 -7.25
N SER A 585 -34.21 35.65 -7.88
CA SER A 585 -34.03 35.79 -9.33
C SER A 585 -32.65 35.34 -9.85
N GLN A 586 -31.71 35.05 -8.95
CA GLN A 586 -30.39 34.47 -9.24
C GLN A 586 -30.34 32.98 -8.83
N GLU A 587 -31.48 32.34 -8.59
CA GLU A 587 -31.60 30.97 -8.06
C GLU A 587 -30.93 30.74 -6.69
N ARG A 588 -30.65 31.80 -5.92
CA ARG A 588 -30.10 31.61 -4.57
C ARG A 588 -31.20 31.19 -3.62
N THR A 589 -30.81 30.32 -2.71
CA THR A 589 -31.66 29.83 -1.64
C THR A 589 -31.93 30.94 -0.62
N THR A 590 -33.20 31.24 -0.35
CA THR A 590 -33.62 32.33 0.55
C THR A 590 -34.63 31.89 1.61
N LEU A 591 -34.58 32.54 2.77
CA LEU A 591 -35.47 32.39 3.91
C LEU A 591 -35.92 33.76 4.44
N THR A 592 -36.98 33.78 5.24
CA THR A 592 -37.45 34.98 5.95
C THR A 592 -37.12 34.90 7.43
N GLY A 593 -36.45 35.92 7.97
CA GLY A 593 -36.13 36.04 9.39
C GLY A 593 -36.65 37.34 10.01
N LYS A 594 -36.53 37.44 11.34
CA LYS A 594 -36.88 38.63 12.12
C LYS A 594 -35.66 39.11 12.91
N TYR A 595 -35.41 40.42 12.92
CA TYR A 595 -34.25 41.00 13.60
C TYR A 595 -34.65 41.96 14.74
N GLY A 596 -33.90 41.88 15.85
CA GLY A 596 -33.98 42.78 16.99
C GLY A 596 -35.29 42.70 17.78
N LYS A 597 -35.40 43.49 18.86
CA LYS A 597 -36.59 43.50 19.75
C LYS A 597 -37.89 43.92 19.04
N ARG A 598 -37.80 44.64 17.92
CA ARG A 598 -38.94 45.10 17.11
C ARG A 598 -39.34 44.13 15.99
N LYS A 599 -38.68 42.97 15.87
CA LYS A 599 -38.97 41.91 14.89
C LYS A 599 -39.06 42.42 13.44
N VAL A 600 -38.06 43.20 13.02
CA VAL A 600 -37.96 43.68 11.62
C VAL A 600 -37.79 42.48 10.70
N GLU A 601 -38.63 42.36 9.67
CA GLU A 601 -38.52 41.28 8.69
C GLU A 601 -37.29 41.48 7.78
N VAL A 602 -36.52 40.41 7.58
CA VAL A 602 -35.28 40.41 6.81
C VAL A 602 -35.28 39.20 5.86
N THR A 603 -34.98 39.44 4.59
CA THR A 603 -34.70 38.37 3.62
C THR A 603 -33.27 37.88 3.83
N ILE A 604 -33.12 36.58 4.01
CA ILE A 604 -31.84 35.92 4.29
C ILE A 604 -31.53 35.03 3.09
N ALA A 605 -30.45 35.30 2.37
CA ALA A 605 -29.88 34.35 1.43
C ALA A 605 -28.97 33.39 2.21
N LEU A 606 -29.23 32.09 2.09
CA LEU A 606 -28.28 31.09 2.56
C LEU A 606 -27.14 31.05 1.55
N GLN A 607 -25.92 31.28 2.05
CA GLN A 607 -24.69 31.09 1.31
C GLN A 607 -23.83 30.06 2.05
N PRO A 608 -24.22 28.77 2.01
CA PRO A 608 -23.49 27.70 2.66
C PRO A 608 -22.00 27.58 2.27
N TYR A 609 -21.52 28.38 1.32
CA TYR A 609 -20.19 28.36 0.74
C TYR A 609 -19.41 29.65 1.01
N GLY A 610 -20.07 30.76 1.35
CA GLY A 610 -19.36 31.93 1.86
C GLY A 610 -18.95 31.69 3.30
N ALA A 611 -17.76 32.11 3.72
CA ALA A 611 -17.36 31.98 5.13
C ALA A 611 -18.26 32.79 6.06
N HIS A 612 -18.44 34.07 5.74
CA HIS A 612 -18.97 35.03 6.69
C HIS A 612 -20.47 35.31 6.53
N VAL A 613 -21.07 35.86 7.59
CA VAL A 613 -22.32 36.60 7.45
C VAL A 613 -22.02 37.90 6.73
N VAL A 614 -22.65 38.16 5.59
CA VAL A 614 -22.40 39.36 4.77
C VAL A 614 -23.66 40.19 4.62
N LEU A 615 -23.55 41.51 4.73
CA LEU A 615 -24.64 42.44 4.49
C LEU A 615 -24.13 43.76 3.89
N SER A 616 -25.04 44.51 3.28
CA SER A 616 -24.72 45.85 2.75
C SER A 616 -24.63 46.90 3.86
N ASP A 617 -23.95 48.01 3.60
CA ASP A 617 -23.94 49.18 4.51
C ASP A 617 -25.35 49.73 4.79
N LYS A 618 -26.22 49.75 3.77
CA LYS A 618 -27.65 50.09 3.91
C LYS A 618 -28.35 49.17 4.92
N MET A 619 -28.16 47.85 4.79
CA MET A 619 -28.73 46.87 5.70
C MET A 619 -28.13 46.99 7.11
N ALA A 620 -26.82 47.22 7.21
CA ALA A 620 -26.14 47.36 8.50
C ALA A 620 -26.68 48.54 9.31
N ARG A 621 -26.95 49.67 8.65
CA ARG A 621 -27.61 50.84 9.26
C ARG A 621 -29.05 50.51 9.67
N ARG A 622 -29.81 49.83 8.81
CA ARG A 622 -31.21 49.41 9.09
C ARG A 622 -31.29 48.48 10.31
N LEU A 623 -30.34 47.54 10.42
CA LEU A 623 -30.26 46.56 11.51
C LEU A 623 -29.44 47.07 12.71
N LYS A 624 -28.89 48.29 12.67
CA LYS A 624 -28.08 48.87 13.75
C LYS A 624 -26.95 47.93 14.20
N VAL A 625 -26.17 47.43 13.25
CA VAL A 625 -25.00 46.57 13.53
C VAL A 625 -24.01 47.32 14.42
N ARG A 626 -23.46 46.63 15.43
CA ARG A 626 -22.36 47.15 16.26
C ARG A 626 -21.06 46.96 15.51
N PHE A 627 -20.31 48.03 15.26
CA PHE A 627 -19.01 47.95 14.59
C PHE A 627 -17.89 47.77 15.62
N ASP A 628 -16.84 47.03 15.25
CA ASP A 628 -15.64 46.90 16.07
C ASP A 628 -14.71 48.11 15.81
N GLU A 629 -14.47 48.93 16.84
CA GLU A 629 -13.69 50.18 16.71
C GLU A 629 -12.20 49.93 16.35
N LYS A 630 -11.67 48.72 16.63
CA LYS A 630 -10.24 48.40 16.43
C LYS A 630 -9.89 47.81 15.06
N ASP A 631 -10.86 47.27 14.33
CA ASP A 631 -10.64 46.44 13.13
C ASP A 631 -11.06 47.15 11.82
N SER A 632 -11.25 48.47 11.88
CA SER A 632 -11.73 49.32 10.77
C SER A 632 -10.71 49.55 9.64
N ALA A 633 -9.57 48.86 9.64
CA ALA A 633 -8.52 49.00 8.64
C ALA A 633 -8.07 47.65 8.06
N MET A 634 -8.90 47.09 7.18
CA MET A 634 -8.46 46.17 6.12
C MET A 634 -8.91 46.79 4.79
N SER A 635 -8.05 46.71 3.78
CA SER A 635 -8.16 47.37 2.48
C SER A 635 -9.54 47.25 1.82
N GLY A 636 -10.10 48.40 1.37
CA GLY A 636 -11.17 48.48 0.36
C GLY A 636 -12.56 47.99 0.81
N ASP A 637 -13.50 48.93 1.01
CA ASP A 637 -14.95 48.72 0.96
C ASP A 637 -15.64 47.73 1.92
N THR A 638 -14.93 47.07 2.85
CA THR A 638 -15.52 46.08 3.78
C THR A 638 -15.20 46.39 5.26
N LEU A 639 -16.24 46.48 6.10
CA LEU A 639 -16.15 46.70 7.56
C LEU A 639 -16.55 45.45 8.35
N LYS A 640 -16.00 45.25 9.56
CA LYS A 640 -16.44 44.17 10.48
C LYS A 640 -17.44 44.69 11.50
N GLY A 641 -18.44 43.86 11.82
CA GLY A 641 -19.44 44.18 12.84
C GLY A 641 -20.07 42.96 13.49
N VAL A 642 -21.01 43.22 14.40
CA VAL A 642 -21.76 42.23 15.17
C VAL A 642 -23.26 42.50 15.04
N LEU A 643 -23.98 41.49 14.57
CA LEU A 643 -25.44 41.39 14.57
C LEU A 643 -25.91 40.81 15.91
N ASP A 644 -26.64 41.61 16.67
CA ASP A 644 -26.97 41.26 18.05
C ASP A 644 -27.96 40.09 18.16
N ARG A 645 -28.99 40.07 17.31
CA ARG A 645 -30.07 39.07 17.40
C ARG A 645 -30.81 38.86 16.08
N LEU A 646 -30.64 37.68 15.50
CA LEU A 646 -31.37 37.18 14.33
C LEU A 646 -32.26 36.01 14.73
N GLU A 647 -33.56 36.09 14.44
CA GLU A 647 -34.56 35.06 14.71
C GLU A 647 -35.01 34.42 13.38
N ILE A 648 -34.81 33.12 13.22
CA ILE A 648 -35.17 32.34 12.02
C ILE A 648 -36.13 31.24 12.47
N GLY A 649 -37.41 31.40 12.14
CA GLY A 649 -38.49 30.45 12.44
C GLY A 649 -38.52 29.91 13.88
N GLY A 650 -38.14 30.71 14.89
CA GLY A 650 -38.12 30.31 16.30
C GLY A 650 -36.71 30.07 16.86
N THR A 651 -35.74 29.81 16.00
CA THR A 651 -34.31 29.74 16.36
C THR A 651 -33.75 31.14 16.54
N VAL A 652 -32.99 31.37 17.61
CA VAL A 652 -32.37 32.68 17.88
C VAL A 652 -30.85 32.55 17.81
N LEU A 653 -30.26 33.28 16.88
CA LEU A 653 -28.82 33.51 16.76
C LEU A 653 -28.49 34.88 17.35
N THR A 654 -27.45 34.95 18.17
CA THR A 654 -27.02 36.19 18.84
C THR A 654 -25.53 36.41 18.71
N ASN A 655 -25.12 37.68 18.72
CA ASN A 655 -23.73 38.11 18.56
C ASN A 655 -23.06 37.53 17.30
N LEU A 656 -23.80 37.46 16.18
CA LEU A 656 -23.26 36.96 14.92
C LEU A 656 -22.27 37.98 14.35
N ARG A 657 -21.02 37.56 14.16
CA ARG A 657 -20.03 38.40 13.47
C ARG A 657 -20.34 38.46 11.99
N CYS A 658 -20.16 39.64 11.39
CA CYS A 658 -20.51 39.88 10.01
C CYS A 658 -19.54 40.85 9.31
N LEU A 659 -19.44 40.69 7.99
CA LEU A 659 -18.81 41.63 7.08
C LEU A 659 -19.87 42.56 6.47
N VAL A 660 -19.58 43.85 6.46
CA VAL A 660 -20.42 44.90 5.90
C VAL A 660 -19.72 45.46 4.67
N CYS A 661 -20.25 45.17 3.49
CA CYS A 661 -19.68 45.60 2.22
C CYS A 661 -20.42 46.83 1.66
N SER A 662 -19.74 47.63 0.84
CA SER A 662 -20.37 48.73 0.10
C SER A 662 -21.48 48.20 -0.84
N GLY A 663 -22.70 48.71 -0.73
CA GLY A 663 -23.79 48.27 -1.63
C GLY A 663 -25.20 48.65 -1.19
N ARG A 664 -26.20 48.47 -2.07
CA ARG A 664 -27.60 48.83 -1.78
C ARG A 664 -28.54 47.62 -1.58
N GLY A 665 -27.99 46.41 -1.54
CA GLY A 665 -28.77 45.18 -1.42
C GLY A 665 -29.53 45.08 -0.10
N ASP A 666 -30.75 44.56 -0.14
CA ASP A 666 -31.62 44.36 1.04
C ASP A 666 -31.63 42.89 1.53
N THR A 667 -30.61 42.12 1.18
CA THR A 667 -30.48 40.70 1.55
C THR A 667 -29.32 40.49 2.51
N LEU A 668 -29.57 39.82 3.63
CA LEU A 668 -28.54 39.32 4.54
C LEU A 668 -28.06 37.95 4.05
N ARG A 669 -26.75 37.73 3.94
CA ARG A 669 -26.19 36.45 3.52
C ARG A 669 -25.66 35.69 4.74
N LEU A 670 -26.09 34.45 4.94
CA LEU A 670 -25.57 33.56 5.98
C LEU A 670 -24.54 32.59 5.41
N GLY A 671 -23.29 32.79 5.80
CA GLY A 671 -22.17 31.91 5.50
C GLY A 671 -22.17 30.58 6.27
N TYR A 672 -21.27 29.67 5.91
CA TYR A 672 -21.10 28.38 6.59
C TYR A 672 -20.70 28.54 8.04
N GLU A 673 -19.97 29.59 8.43
CA GLU A 673 -19.56 29.81 9.83
C GLU A 673 -20.77 29.96 10.75
N ALA A 674 -21.82 30.62 10.26
CA ALA A 674 -23.07 30.77 11.00
C ALA A 674 -23.87 29.46 11.06
N LEU A 675 -23.82 28.66 9.98
CA LEU A 675 -24.48 27.34 9.92
C LEU A 675 -23.76 26.31 10.80
N ALA A 676 -22.43 26.38 10.88
CA ALA A 676 -21.58 25.49 11.67
C ALA A 676 -21.72 25.68 13.18
N LEU A 677 -22.42 26.74 13.62
CA LEU A 677 -22.87 26.86 15.02
C LEU A 677 -23.84 25.74 15.40
N MET A 678 -24.39 25.02 14.42
CA MET A 678 -25.39 23.96 14.58
C MET A 678 -24.75 22.60 14.28
N PRO A 679 -25.01 21.56 15.08
CA PRO A 679 -24.48 20.22 14.83
C PRO A 679 -24.79 19.67 13.45
N ALA A 680 -26.01 19.91 12.93
CA ALA A 680 -26.31 19.63 11.53
C ALA A 680 -27.41 20.54 10.93
N VAL A 681 -27.43 20.62 9.60
CA VAL A 681 -28.37 21.41 8.79
C VAL A 681 -28.84 20.58 7.60
N THR A 682 -30.14 20.41 7.41
CA THR A 682 -30.73 19.68 6.27
C THR A 682 -31.41 20.63 5.30
N PHE A 683 -31.06 20.51 4.03
CA PHE A 683 -31.64 21.19 2.89
C PHE A 683 -32.53 20.21 2.13
N THR A 684 -33.71 20.67 1.73
CA THR A 684 -34.72 19.94 0.95
C THR A 684 -35.22 20.88 -0.14
N PRO A 685 -35.89 20.40 -1.20
CA PRO A 685 -36.44 21.30 -2.23
C PRO A 685 -37.47 22.28 -1.66
N GLU A 686 -38.17 21.90 -0.58
CA GLU A 686 -39.23 22.67 0.07
C GLU A 686 -38.74 23.58 1.21
N GLY A 687 -37.54 23.32 1.74
CA GLY A 687 -37.16 23.87 3.03
C GLY A 687 -35.78 23.56 3.61
N LEU A 688 -35.48 24.19 4.74
CA LEU A 688 -34.31 23.95 5.59
C LEU A 688 -34.76 23.38 6.93
N THR A 689 -34.01 22.47 7.54
CA THR A 689 -34.18 22.02 8.93
C THR A 689 -32.86 22.15 9.68
N LEU A 690 -32.89 22.67 10.90
CA LEU A 690 -31.72 22.84 11.76
C LEU A 690 -31.74 21.81 12.90
N HIS A 691 -30.60 21.19 13.22
CA HIS A 691 -30.53 20.09 14.19
C HIS A 691 -29.61 20.39 15.37
N GLU A 692 -30.12 20.19 16.59
CA GLU A 692 -29.35 20.25 17.85
C GLU A 692 -28.50 18.99 18.09
N THR A 693 -28.95 17.86 17.57
CA THR A 693 -28.22 16.59 17.55
C THR A 693 -28.56 15.91 16.25
N PHE A 694 -27.56 15.34 15.60
CA PHE A 694 -27.78 14.55 14.41
C PHE A 694 -26.91 13.30 14.50
N THR A 695 -27.58 12.15 14.47
CA THR A 695 -26.94 10.85 14.33
C THR A 695 -27.37 10.33 12.98
N ALA A 696 -26.44 10.27 12.05
CA ALA A 696 -26.75 9.79 10.71
C ALA A 696 -26.90 8.27 10.68
N GLY A 697 -27.74 7.79 9.77
CA GLY A 697 -27.69 6.41 9.28
C GLY A 697 -27.14 6.42 7.86
N GLY A 698 -26.11 5.63 7.57
CA GLY A 698 -25.49 5.53 6.25
C GLY A 698 -24.14 6.25 6.14
N ASN A 699 -23.57 6.22 4.93
CA ASN A 699 -22.25 6.80 4.64
C ASN A 699 -22.41 8.28 4.26
N GLY A 700 -21.74 9.17 5.01
CA GLY A 700 -21.62 10.58 4.65
C GLY A 700 -20.45 10.81 3.69
N VAL A 701 -20.54 11.85 2.87
CA VAL A 701 -19.42 12.34 2.06
C VAL A 701 -18.61 13.32 2.91
N PRO A 702 -17.31 13.07 3.12
CA PRO A 702 -16.45 14.03 3.83
C PRO A 702 -16.47 15.40 3.15
N PHE A 703 -16.54 16.45 3.96
CA PHE A 703 -16.28 17.81 3.49
C PHE A 703 -15.09 18.44 4.23
N ALA A 704 -14.50 19.43 3.59
CA ALA A 704 -13.50 20.32 4.17
C ALA A 704 -13.87 21.77 3.83
N VAL A 705 -13.22 22.71 4.47
CA VAL A 705 -13.49 24.14 4.43
C VAL A 705 -12.18 24.88 4.16
N ALA A 706 -12.03 25.48 2.99
CA ALA A 706 -10.97 26.45 2.75
C ALA A 706 -11.57 27.85 2.64
N ASP A 707 -11.72 28.37 1.42
CA ASP A 707 -12.46 29.60 1.14
C ASP A 707 -13.97 29.36 1.02
N ALA A 708 -14.36 28.08 0.84
CA ALA A 708 -15.72 27.60 0.98
C ALA A 708 -15.73 26.12 1.40
N VAL A 709 -16.94 25.56 1.50
CA VAL A 709 -17.17 24.12 1.67
C VAL A 709 -16.80 23.38 0.38
N CYS A 710 -15.92 22.40 0.52
CA CYS A 710 -15.48 21.50 -0.52
C CYS A 710 -16.00 20.08 -0.25
N LEU A 711 -16.60 19.43 -1.25
CA LEU A 711 -17.05 18.04 -1.21
C LEU A 711 -16.17 17.16 -2.08
N GLN A 712 -16.05 15.88 -1.71
CA GLN A 712 -15.39 14.89 -2.55
C GLN A 712 -16.40 14.29 -3.52
N GLY A 713 -16.15 14.43 -4.82
CA GLY A 713 -16.83 13.65 -5.84
C GLY A 713 -15.96 12.50 -6.32
N GLU A 714 -16.56 11.41 -6.75
CA GLU A 714 -15.89 10.26 -7.35
C GLU A 714 -16.00 10.34 -8.87
N THR A 715 -14.89 10.14 -9.56
CA THR A 715 -14.91 9.91 -11.01
C THR A 715 -14.66 8.44 -11.29
N PRO A 716 -14.89 7.94 -12.52
CA PRO A 716 -14.39 6.64 -12.95
C PRO A 716 -12.91 6.39 -12.65
N HIS A 717 -12.10 7.43 -12.46
CA HIS A 717 -10.64 7.32 -12.36
C HIS A 717 -10.03 7.81 -11.05
N GLY A 718 -10.82 8.33 -10.12
CA GLY A 718 -10.30 8.84 -8.85
C GLY A 718 -11.35 9.63 -8.10
N TYR A 719 -10.92 10.69 -7.43
CA TYR A 719 -11.80 11.69 -6.86
C TYR A 719 -11.52 13.07 -7.44
N ALA A 720 -12.50 13.95 -7.28
CA ALA A 720 -12.44 15.35 -7.65
C ALA A 720 -12.87 16.21 -6.46
N VAL A 721 -12.24 17.37 -6.30
CA VAL A 721 -12.60 18.36 -5.29
C VAL A 721 -13.69 19.26 -5.87
N LEU A 722 -14.87 19.17 -5.29
CA LEU A 722 -16.04 19.97 -5.67
C LEU A 722 -16.17 21.14 -4.72
N HIS A 723 -15.95 22.32 -5.26
CA HIS A 723 -16.17 23.56 -4.55
C HIS A 723 -17.65 23.92 -4.61
N MET A 724 -18.26 24.19 -3.48
CA MET A 724 -19.67 24.54 -3.49
C MET A 724 -19.90 26.00 -3.96
N GLY A 725 -20.77 26.20 -4.94
CA GLY A 725 -21.03 27.50 -5.57
C GLY A 725 -22.33 28.19 -5.14
N ASP A 726 -22.43 29.51 -5.33
CA ASP A 726 -23.61 30.31 -4.93
C ASP A 726 -24.84 30.07 -5.82
N SER A 727 -24.65 30.14 -7.13
CA SER A 727 -25.70 30.03 -8.15
C SER A 727 -25.10 29.79 -9.55
N GLY A 728 -25.94 29.46 -10.53
CA GLY A 728 -25.53 29.26 -11.93
C GLY A 728 -25.49 27.78 -12.35
N PRO A 729 -24.94 27.46 -13.52
CA PRO A 729 -24.70 26.07 -13.93
C PRO A 729 -23.48 25.50 -13.20
N VAL A 730 -23.31 24.18 -13.27
CA VAL A 730 -22.09 23.54 -12.78
C VAL A 730 -20.95 23.91 -13.71
N MET A 731 -19.84 24.41 -13.15
CA MET A 731 -18.65 24.77 -13.91
C MET A 731 -17.51 23.86 -13.54
N SER A 732 -16.68 23.48 -14.50
CA SER A 732 -15.49 22.67 -14.27
C SER A 732 -14.29 23.27 -14.96
N ARG A 733 -13.10 23.03 -14.38
CA ARG A 733 -11.84 23.43 -15.00
C ARG A 733 -11.57 22.52 -16.21
N ASP A 734 -11.58 21.20 -15.98
CA ASP A 734 -11.21 20.18 -16.99
C ASP A 734 -11.94 18.82 -16.81
N LEU A 735 -13.07 18.77 -16.08
CA LEU A 735 -13.78 17.50 -15.90
C LEU A 735 -14.47 17.07 -17.19
N THR A 736 -14.00 15.96 -17.75
CA THR A 736 -14.44 15.36 -19.03
C THR A 736 -15.03 13.97 -18.83
N GLU A 737 -15.54 13.71 -17.63
CA GLU A 737 -16.10 12.42 -17.27
C GLU A 737 -17.24 12.60 -16.26
N ASN A 738 -18.07 11.56 -16.16
CA ASN A 738 -19.13 11.48 -15.16
C ASN A 738 -18.55 11.59 -13.75
N LEU A 739 -19.26 12.33 -12.90
CA LEU A 739 -18.91 12.54 -11.51
C LEU A 739 -20.02 11.97 -10.63
N TYR A 740 -19.66 11.31 -9.55
CA TYR A 740 -20.58 10.71 -8.60
C TYR A 740 -20.39 11.36 -7.24
N VAL A 741 -21.47 11.85 -6.64
CA VAL A 741 -21.43 12.35 -5.26
C VAL A 741 -22.35 11.48 -4.44
N ASN A 742 -21.79 10.68 -3.54
CA ASN A 742 -22.51 9.67 -2.76
C ASN A 742 -23.34 8.70 -3.63
N GLY A 743 -22.75 8.19 -4.71
CA GLY A 743 -23.43 7.31 -5.67
C GLY A 743 -24.35 8.01 -6.67
N VAL A 744 -24.54 9.33 -6.57
CA VAL A 744 -25.42 10.06 -7.49
C VAL A 744 -24.65 10.62 -8.67
N LEU A 745 -25.08 10.22 -9.87
CA LEU A 745 -24.49 10.65 -11.13
C LEU A 745 -24.80 12.13 -11.43
N LEU A 746 -23.75 12.93 -11.51
CA LEU A 746 -23.70 14.22 -12.17
C LEU A 746 -23.07 14.00 -13.56
N PRO A 747 -23.88 14.00 -14.64
CA PRO A 747 -23.40 13.66 -15.97
C PRO A 747 -22.45 14.73 -16.49
N GLU A 748 -21.42 14.33 -17.24
CA GLU A 748 -20.44 15.27 -17.82
C GLU A 748 -21.06 16.40 -18.64
N GLY A 749 -22.21 16.13 -19.28
CA GLY A 749 -22.95 17.10 -20.08
C GLY A 749 -23.57 18.26 -19.29
N ASP A 750 -23.64 18.15 -17.96
CA ASP A 750 -24.10 19.25 -17.09
C ASP A 750 -22.96 20.26 -16.79
N PHE A 751 -21.71 19.98 -17.19
CA PHE A 751 -20.54 20.82 -16.85
C PHE A 751 -20.19 21.83 -17.95
N GLY A 752 -20.25 23.13 -17.60
CA GLY A 752 -19.66 24.20 -18.39
C GLY A 752 -18.15 24.30 -18.16
N VAL A 753 -17.37 24.68 -19.17
CA VAL A 753 -15.94 24.95 -19.03
C VAL A 753 -15.76 26.39 -18.52
N ALA A 754 -15.01 26.56 -17.43
CA ALA A 754 -14.66 27.87 -16.90
C ALA A 754 -13.21 27.92 -16.40
N ASP A 755 -12.58 29.09 -16.51
CA ASP A 755 -11.32 29.32 -15.81
C ASP A 755 -11.60 29.45 -14.30
N LEU A 756 -11.13 28.45 -13.55
CA LEU A 756 -11.27 28.37 -12.10
C LEU A 756 -9.99 28.80 -11.38
N SER A 757 -9.13 29.62 -12.01
CA SER A 757 -7.86 30.09 -11.44
C SER A 757 -8.02 30.84 -10.11
N GLU A 758 -9.13 31.56 -9.92
CA GLU A 758 -9.46 32.21 -8.63
C GLU A 758 -9.83 31.22 -7.52
N THR A 759 -10.23 29.99 -7.87
CA THR A 759 -10.52 28.91 -6.91
C THR A 759 -9.43 27.86 -7.00
N VAL A 760 -8.28 28.15 -6.38
CA VAL A 760 -7.01 27.42 -6.55
C VAL A 760 -7.16 25.89 -6.45
N PHE A 761 -8.04 25.40 -5.57
CA PHE A 761 -8.14 23.98 -5.19
C PHE A 761 -9.32 23.19 -5.79
N ALA A 762 -10.13 23.79 -6.67
CA ALA A 762 -11.36 23.17 -7.18
C ALA A 762 -11.18 22.53 -8.56
N ASP A 763 -11.73 21.32 -8.75
CA ASP A 763 -11.91 20.70 -10.07
C ASP A 763 -13.22 21.15 -10.72
N ALA A 764 -14.26 21.36 -9.90
CA ALA A 764 -15.53 21.92 -10.32
C ALA A 764 -16.18 22.78 -9.23
N VAL A 765 -17.03 23.71 -9.66
CA VAL A 765 -17.91 24.52 -8.81
C VAL A 765 -19.35 24.02 -8.99
N VAL A 766 -19.95 23.49 -7.92
CA VAL A 766 -21.28 22.89 -7.93
C VAL A 766 -22.23 23.69 -7.03
N PRO A 767 -23.29 24.32 -7.55
CA PRO A 767 -24.25 25.05 -6.72
C PRO A 767 -25.09 24.14 -5.82
N LEU A 768 -25.40 24.54 -4.57
CA LEU A 768 -26.27 23.72 -3.69
C LEU A 768 -27.64 23.48 -4.30
N GLY A 769 -28.23 24.51 -4.92
CA GLY A 769 -29.54 24.40 -5.54
C GLY A 769 -29.57 23.30 -6.61
N TYR A 770 -28.47 23.11 -7.34
CA TYR A 770 -28.33 22.01 -8.28
C TYR A 770 -28.29 20.65 -7.55
N LEU A 771 -27.47 20.52 -6.49
CA LEU A 771 -27.41 19.28 -5.71
C LEU A 771 -28.75 18.94 -5.06
N VAL A 772 -29.40 19.87 -4.37
CA VAL A 772 -30.72 19.67 -3.73
C VAL A 772 -31.77 19.25 -4.75
N ARG A 773 -31.79 19.86 -5.95
CA ARG A 773 -32.73 19.47 -7.02
C ARG A 773 -32.46 18.07 -7.57
N LYS A 774 -31.20 17.64 -7.65
CA LYS A 774 -30.81 16.30 -8.14
C LYS A 774 -30.96 15.22 -7.07
N LEU A 775 -30.76 15.56 -5.80
CA LEU A 775 -30.61 14.64 -4.67
C LEU A 775 -31.82 14.59 -3.74
N GLY A 776 -32.72 15.57 -3.84
CA GLY A 776 -33.81 15.78 -2.88
C GLY A 776 -33.25 16.37 -1.59
N ASN A 777 -32.77 15.53 -0.68
CA ASN A 777 -32.46 15.93 0.68
C ASN A 777 -30.96 15.82 0.96
N LEU A 778 -30.38 16.90 1.51
CA LEU A 778 -28.95 17.00 1.79
C LEU A 778 -28.72 17.53 3.20
N THR A 779 -28.03 16.77 4.04
CA THR A 779 -27.72 17.17 5.42
C THR A 779 -26.23 17.40 5.61
N TRP A 780 -25.86 18.61 6.01
CA TRP A 780 -24.52 18.93 6.49
C TRP A 780 -24.40 18.65 7.97
N ASN A 781 -23.55 17.70 8.34
CA ASN A 781 -23.18 17.43 9.71
C ASN A 781 -21.82 18.08 10.01
N PHE A 782 -21.85 19.22 10.68
CA PHE A 782 -20.65 19.96 11.05
C PHE A 782 -19.87 19.31 12.19
N THR A 783 -20.50 18.40 12.95
CA THR A 783 -19.85 17.66 14.04
C THR A 783 -18.90 16.58 13.50
N GLN A 784 -19.30 15.91 12.41
CA GLN A 784 -18.51 14.86 11.76
C GLN A 784 -17.75 15.37 10.51
N ALA A 785 -17.97 16.62 10.11
CA ALA A 785 -17.50 17.19 8.84
C ALA A 785 -17.91 16.33 7.64
N GLU A 786 -19.18 15.95 7.59
CA GLU A 786 -19.74 15.07 6.56
C GLU A 786 -21.06 15.61 6.01
N VAL A 787 -21.34 15.27 4.76
CA VAL A 787 -22.59 15.57 4.05
C VAL A 787 -23.33 14.28 3.74
N TYR A 788 -24.55 14.18 4.21
CA TYR A 788 -25.42 13.04 3.98
C TYR A 788 -26.42 13.39 2.90
N PHE A 789 -26.59 12.49 1.94
CA PHE A 789 -27.60 12.61 0.91
C PHE A 789 -28.69 11.59 1.22
N HIS A 790 -29.93 12.04 1.38
CA HIS A 790 -31.06 11.14 1.63
C HIS A 790 -31.81 11.00 0.32
N HIS A 791 -31.66 9.83 -0.31
CA HIS A 791 -32.49 9.47 -1.43
C HIS A 791 -33.97 9.41 -1.00
N PRO A 792 -34.90 9.95 -1.81
CA PRO A 792 -36.33 9.78 -1.56
C PRO A 792 -36.78 8.33 -1.54
#